data_AF-A0A522D3J7-F1
#
_entry.id   AF-A0A522D3J7-F1
#
_cell.length_a   1.000
_cell.length_b   1.000
_cell.length_c   1.000
_cell.angle_alpha   90.00
_cell.angle_beta   90.00
_cell.angle_gamma   90.00
#
_symmetry.space_group_name_H-M   'P 1'
#
loop_
_entity.id
_entity.type
_entity.pdbx_description
1 polymer ?
#
loop_
_entity_poly.entity_id
_entity_poly.type
_entity_poly.pdbx_seq_one_letter_code
_entity_poly.pdbx_strand_id
1 'polypeptide(L)'
;MKKLLIASVIFSLVGISAGYAQDYFRAQDKFEDFTAKMKAAKGKEGGSYMDAAPSINSEPAPFNVPAPGDRPPPSPSVVISAESGDPNAMMILSDQYNRGDGVPQNHALAYQWALMAAQVYKAQGNSDGMITAIKRKTAITKMLSQTEKTNVEQLLANWRPEKVVSKLEPSGNDAPAQDDPFADMVVAKSEIKAVTVYNNRAKVTRVAEVEIPAGAHTVAFKDLPAMLLPDSLRAEGSAKAAVKFGAISHKQIMVSQLTSPRERELHDKLESLNDQKRPLEADKEVLEAQKTFLTNIGQQATLRNNENLAQIDLKPDQWVAAQHALRDGLSEIKGSAEQLYLKQRDLDREIQKTQLELNQVRTGQQSIFIVLVPLESEKATKLAIELSYQVPNATWKPIYDARVNTEDKSDLKLAQYGSVRQQTGEDWTGVSLTLSTAQPQRGTSLPDLRPMWIDTYEPLKQTLSLPATPNAPQGDPLAEWRGKTEAKRVKMEQEQQPEEREVEQPDQIAVFSPAVINTGGFVSEYKIPGPANVPSDGTESKLLVGNFDIESKLQIHIKPQMSTDAYLVVHSKLKGDSPVLPGQVNLFRDEAYVGQSTLPLLRPDEEYDLYFGVDDQVAVKRKVLKDESSQAGIITKDKVLTRNFVTELQNLHKTPVDIVVKETIPSPRNERIHVDIAKDTTTPGYVADADNIKGLLNWQFKMEPKEKKNLKLDWTVSWPSDFVVTGL
;
A
#
# COMPACT_ATOMS: atom_id res chain seq x y z
N MET A 1 9.33 -15.67 63.65
CA MET A 1 10.75 -15.34 63.36
C MET A 1 11.44 -16.36 62.44
N LYS A 2 11.67 -17.64 62.80
CA LYS A 2 12.42 -18.59 61.90
C LYS A 2 11.93 -18.62 60.44
N LYS A 3 10.62 -18.62 60.17
CA LYS A 3 10.08 -18.54 58.78
C LYS A 3 10.40 -17.22 58.04
N LEU A 4 10.58 -16.09 58.73
CA LEU A 4 10.99 -14.81 58.11
C LEU A 4 12.48 -14.80 57.74
N LEU A 5 13.35 -15.40 58.58
CA LEU A 5 14.78 -15.51 58.27
C LEU A 5 15.02 -16.32 56.99
N ILE A 6 14.34 -17.46 56.85
CA ILE A 6 14.44 -18.32 55.66
C ILE A 6 13.97 -17.58 54.40
N ALA A 7 12.85 -16.84 54.48
CA ALA A 7 12.38 -16.01 53.37
C ALA A 7 13.40 -14.93 52.97
N SER A 8 14.01 -14.23 53.94
CA SER A 8 14.99 -13.17 53.67
C SER A 8 16.21 -13.68 52.89
N VAL A 9 16.69 -14.90 53.19
CA VAL A 9 17.81 -15.53 52.48
C VAL A 9 17.42 -15.91 51.04
N ILE A 10 16.21 -16.42 50.83
CA ILE A 10 15.73 -16.82 49.49
C ILE A 10 15.49 -15.60 48.59
N PHE A 11 14.85 -14.54 49.09
CA PHE A 11 14.61 -13.32 48.29
C PHE A 11 15.90 -12.57 47.95
N SER A 12 16.92 -12.63 48.80
CA SER A 12 18.26 -12.08 48.53
C SER A 12 19.01 -12.77 47.37
N LEU A 13 18.59 -13.97 46.96
CA LEU A 13 19.18 -14.71 45.84
C LEU A 13 18.47 -14.47 44.49
N VAL A 14 17.32 -13.79 44.47
CA VAL A 14 16.51 -13.59 43.24
C VAL A 14 16.22 -12.10 42.95
N GLY A 15 16.53 -11.18 43.88
CA GLY A 15 16.57 -9.73 43.58
C GLY A 15 15.22 -9.04 43.44
N ILE A 16 14.16 -9.58 44.06
CA ILE A 16 12.79 -9.02 44.03
C ILE A 16 12.51 -8.30 45.36
N SER A 17 11.92 -7.09 45.30
CA SER A 17 11.66 -6.28 46.49
C SER A 17 10.47 -6.81 47.33
N ALA A 18 10.54 -6.58 48.65
CA ALA A 18 9.72 -7.28 49.64
C ALA A 18 8.20 -7.00 49.58
N GLY A 19 7.73 -6.01 48.80
CA GLY A 19 6.31 -5.68 48.71
C GLY A 19 5.45 -6.79 48.09
N TYR A 20 5.93 -7.42 47.02
CA TYR A 20 5.15 -8.41 46.25
C TYR A 20 4.82 -9.70 47.03
N ALA A 21 5.63 -10.04 48.03
CA ALA A 21 5.40 -11.24 48.83
C ALA A 21 4.11 -11.17 49.68
N GLN A 22 3.68 -9.97 50.08
CA GLN A 22 2.59 -9.82 51.05
C GLN A 22 1.19 -9.99 50.44
N ASP A 23 1.02 -9.70 49.15
CA ASP A 23 -0.25 -9.90 48.45
C ASP A 23 -0.37 -11.30 47.82
N TYR A 24 0.74 -11.97 47.49
CA TYR A 24 0.72 -13.36 47.01
C TYR A 24 0.08 -14.32 48.03
N PHE A 25 0.51 -14.26 49.30
CA PHE A 25 -0.09 -15.08 50.35
C PHE A 25 -1.57 -14.73 50.62
N ARG A 26 -1.96 -13.46 50.51
CA ARG A 26 -3.37 -13.02 50.62
C ARG A 26 -4.26 -13.53 49.49
N ALA A 27 -3.70 -13.84 48.32
CA ALA A 27 -4.43 -14.49 47.23
C ALA A 27 -4.58 -15.99 47.49
N GLN A 28 -3.53 -16.65 47.99
CA GLN A 28 -3.51 -18.10 48.21
C GLN A 28 -4.48 -18.54 49.32
N ASP A 29 -4.52 -17.85 50.48
CA ASP A 29 -5.47 -18.16 51.56
C ASP A 29 -6.93 -18.08 51.09
N LYS A 30 -7.25 -17.11 50.22
CA LYS A 30 -8.60 -16.96 49.64
C LYS A 30 -8.95 -18.07 48.65
N PHE A 31 -7.96 -18.62 47.94
CA PHE A 31 -8.17 -19.68 46.96
C PHE A 31 -8.45 -21.03 47.64
N GLU A 32 -7.76 -21.33 48.75
CA GLU A 32 -8.02 -22.54 49.52
C GLU A 32 -9.37 -22.48 50.27
N ASP A 33 -9.74 -21.33 50.85
CA ASP A 33 -11.08 -21.09 51.43
C ASP A 33 -12.21 -21.26 50.40
N PHE A 34 -12.06 -20.70 49.19
CA PHE A 34 -13.01 -20.89 48.09
C PHE A 34 -13.11 -22.36 47.68
N THR A 35 -11.98 -23.06 47.58
CA THR A 35 -11.93 -24.48 47.21
C THR A 35 -12.58 -25.38 48.27
N ALA A 36 -12.40 -25.07 49.55
CA ALA A 36 -13.05 -25.76 50.65
C ALA A 36 -14.58 -25.57 50.62
N LYS A 37 -15.06 -24.34 50.40
CA LYS A 37 -16.49 -24.00 50.29
C LYS A 37 -17.16 -24.69 49.10
N MET A 38 -16.50 -24.69 47.93
CA MET A 38 -16.93 -25.45 46.75
C MET A 38 -17.05 -26.96 47.00
N LYS A 39 -16.16 -27.52 47.83
CA LYS A 39 -16.16 -28.96 48.17
C LYS A 39 -17.27 -29.32 49.17
N ALA A 40 -17.61 -28.42 50.09
CA ALA A 40 -18.76 -28.56 50.99
C ALA A 40 -20.11 -28.45 50.26
N ALA A 41 -20.21 -27.57 49.25
CA ALA A 41 -21.44 -27.33 48.50
C ALA A 41 -21.94 -28.51 47.65
N LYS A 42 -21.09 -29.52 47.37
CA LYS A 42 -21.48 -30.75 46.65
C LYS A 42 -21.96 -31.90 47.56
N GLY A 43 -22.09 -31.66 48.87
CA GLY A 43 -22.34 -32.71 49.87
C GLY A 43 -23.78 -32.93 50.30
N LYS A 44 -24.77 -32.21 49.76
CA LYS A 44 -26.18 -32.29 50.20
C LYS A 44 -27.17 -32.12 49.05
N GLU A 45 -28.25 -32.91 49.14
CA GLU A 45 -29.56 -32.77 48.46
C GLU A 45 -29.56 -32.71 46.91
N GLY A 46 -30.35 -33.48 46.16
CA GLY A 46 -31.26 -34.58 46.55
C GLY A 46 -32.73 -34.18 46.67
N GLY A 47 -33.37 -33.86 45.54
CA GLY A 47 -34.83 -33.71 45.47
C GLY A 47 -35.31 -32.77 44.36
N SER A 48 -36.41 -33.16 43.71
CA SER A 48 -37.18 -32.31 42.78
C SER A 48 -37.77 -31.08 43.48
N TYR A 49 -37.83 -29.94 42.79
CA TYR A 49 -39.08 -29.18 42.67
C TYR A 49 -39.13 -28.37 41.35
N MET A 50 -40.34 -28.19 40.83
CA MET A 50 -40.67 -27.34 39.68
C MET A 50 -41.00 -25.90 40.10
N ASP A 51 -41.30 -25.06 39.10
CA ASP A 51 -42.01 -23.77 39.19
C ASP A 51 -41.36 -22.61 39.95
N ALA A 52 -40.77 -21.66 39.21
CA ALA A 52 -41.46 -20.39 38.92
C ALA A 52 -40.57 -19.35 38.20
N ALA A 53 -40.76 -19.19 36.88
CA ALA A 53 -40.43 -17.96 36.14
C ALA A 53 -41.33 -17.86 34.87
N PRO A 54 -41.93 -16.70 34.55
CA PRO A 54 -42.99 -16.62 33.55
C PRO A 54 -42.49 -16.57 32.10
N SER A 55 -43.36 -16.99 31.17
CA SER A 55 -43.14 -16.99 29.73
C SER A 55 -43.16 -15.59 29.10
N ILE A 56 -42.31 -15.37 28.10
CA ILE A 56 -42.51 -14.36 27.05
C ILE A 56 -42.40 -15.07 25.70
N ASN A 57 -43.51 -15.19 24.98
CA ASN A 57 -43.57 -15.96 23.73
C ASN A 57 -43.10 -15.15 22.52
N SER A 58 -41.96 -15.53 21.95
CA SER A 58 -41.67 -15.35 20.53
C SER A 58 -40.58 -16.34 20.12
N GLU A 59 -40.95 -17.41 19.41
CA GLU A 59 -39.99 -18.40 18.91
C GLU A 59 -39.12 -17.78 17.80
N PRO A 60 -37.77 -17.79 17.92
CA PRO A 60 -36.93 -17.85 16.74
C PRO A 60 -37.08 -19.25 16.14
N ALA A 61 -37.39 -19.35 14.85
CA ALA A 61 -37.58 -20.63 14.19
C ALA A 61 -36.35 -21.54 14.37
N PRO A 62 -36.54 -22.86 14.60
CA PRO A 62 -35.42 -23.76 14.84
C PRO A 62 -34.49 -23.78 13.62
N PHE A 63 -33.19 -23.56 13.86
CA PHE A 63 -32.16 -23.86 12.86
C PHE A 63 -32.23 -25.34 12.53
N ASN A 64 -32.83 -25.66 11.38
CA ASN A 64 -33.00 -27.03 10.91
C ASN A 64 -31.64 -27.58 10.47
N VAL A 65 -30.87 -28.08 11.43
CA VAL A 65 -29.60 -28.79 11.18
C VAL A 65 -29.94 -30.07 10.42
N PRO A 66 -29.51 -30.23 9.16
CA PRO A 66 -29.86 -31.42 8.38
C PRO A 66 -29.32 -32.68 9.06
N ALA A 67 -30.08 -33.77 8.96
CA ALA A 67 -29.62 -35.08 9.42
C ALA A 67 -28.30 -35.44 8.69
N PRO A 68 -27.44 -36.32 9.26
CA PRO A 68 -26.09 -36.54 8.70
C PRO A 68 -26.08 -36.85 7.19
N GLY A 69 -27.05 -37.65 6.72
CA GLY A 69 -27.20 -38.03 5.32
C GLY A 69 -27.70 -36.94 4.35
N ASP A 70 -28.22 -35.81 4.86
CA ASP A 70 -28.73 -34.70 4.03
C ASP A 70 -27.68 -33.62 3.74
N ARG A 71 -26.43 -33.83 4.19
CA ARG A 71 -25.31 -32.91 3.93
C ARG A 71 -24.71 -33.20 2.56
N PRO A 72 -24.23 -32.18 1.82
CA PRO A 72 -23.59 -32.41 0.52
C PRO A 72 -22.35 -33.28 0.67
N PRO A 73 -22.04 -34.14 -0.33
CA PRO A 73 -20.83 -34.95 -0.32
C PRO A 73 -19.56 -34.09 -0.30
N PRO A 74 -18.40 -34.64 0.13
CA PRO A 74 -17.12 -33.94 0.01
C PRO A 74 -16.92 -33.44 -1.42
N SER A 75 -16.51 -32.19 -1.57
CA SER A 75 -16.23 -31.65 -2.90
C SER A 75 -15.09 -32.46 -3.55
N PRO A 76 -15.11 -32.66 -4.89
CA PRO A 76 -14.06 -33.40 -5.57
C PRO A 76 -12.65 -32.87 -5.26
N SER A 77 -12.53 -31.55 -5.04
CA SER A 77 -11.30 -30.91 -4.58
C SER A 77 -10.78 -31.45 -3.24
N VAL A 78 -11.63 -31.66 -2.23
CA VAL A 78 -11.20 -32.18 -0.91
C VAL A 78 -10.77 -33.64 -1.02
N VAL A 79 -11.45 -34.44 -1.84
CA VAL A 79 -11.04 -35.84 -2.10
C VAL A 79 -9.68 -35.87 -2.79
N ILE A 80 -9.51 -35.12 -3.88
CA ILE A 80 -8.26 -35.04 -4.66
C ILE A 80 -7.12 -34.50 -3.79
N SER A 81 -7.33 -33.46 -2.97
CA SER A 81 -6.30 -32.93 -2.06
C SER A 81 -5.87 -33.94 -1.01
N ALA A 82 -6.82 -34.69 -0.41
CA ALA A 82 -6.50 -35.72 0.58
C ALA A 82 -5.72 -36.90 -0.05
N GLU A 83 -6.11 -37.34 -1.25
CA GLU A 83 -5.42 -38.39 -2.00
C GLU A 83 -4.04 -37.93 -2.51
N SER A 84 -3.88 -36.64 -2.80
CA SER A 84 -2.61 -36.00 -3.18
C SER A 84 -1.69 -35.70 -2.00
N GLY A 85 -2.11 -35.96 -0.76
CA GLY A 85 -1.25 -35.86 0.42
C GLY A 85 -1.47 -34.67 1.35
N ASP A 86 -2.49 -33.81 1.17
CA ASP A 86 -2.78 -32.73 2.13
C ASP A 86 -3.38 -33.29 3.43
N PRO A 87 -2.67 -33.20 4.58
CA PRO A 87 -3.15 -33.76 5.83
C PRO A 87 -4.38 -33.02 6.38
N ASN A 88 -4.64 -31.79 5.95
CA ASN A 88 -5.82 -31.04 6.36
C ASN A 88 -7.07 -31.58 5.65
N ALA A 89 -7.01 -31.80 4.34
CA ALA A 89 -8.05 -32.51 3.59
C ALA A 89 -8.26 -33.94 4.11
N MET A 90 -7.20 -34.68 4.47
CA MET A 90 -7.34 -35.98 5.15
C MET A 90 -8.10 -35.87 6.49
N MET A 91 -7.82 -34.84 7.30
CA MET A 91 -8.54 -34.61 8.55
C MET A 91 -10.01 -34.23 8.35
N ILE A 92 -10.35 -33.56 7.24
CA ILE A 92 -11.73 -33.25 6.85
C ILE A 92 -12.46 -34.55 6.45
N LEU A 93 -11.89 -35.38 5.57
CA LEU A 93 -12.46 -36.68 5.21
C LEU A 93 -12.62 -37.59 6.42
N SER A 94 -11.64 -37.58 7.34
CA SER A 94 -11.72 -38.33 8.59
C SER A 94 -12.96 -37.97 9.41
N ASP A 95 -13.25 -36.67 9.56
CA ASP A 95 -14.43 -36.19 10.28
C ASP A 95 -15.74 -36.48 9.53
N GLN A 96 -15.75 -36.38 8.20
CA GLN A 96 -16.92 -36.69 7.39
C GLN A 96 -17.29 -38.18 7.46
N TYR A 97 -16.33 -39.08 7.24
CA TYR A 97 -16.56 -40.52 7.39
C TYR A 97 -16.89 -40.93 8.84
N ASN A 98 -16.38 -40.21 9.85
CA ASN A 98 -16.71 -40.51 11.24
C ASN A 98 -18.13 -40.09 11.65
N ARG A 99 -18.65 -38.99 11.09
CA ARG A 99 -19.99 -38.46 11.40
C ARG A 99 -21.08 -38.89 10.41
N GLY A 100 -20.70 -39.39 9.23
CA GLY A 100 -21.61 -39.64 8.12
C GLY A 100 -22.03 -38.35 7.40
N ASP A 101 -21.21 -37.29 7.41
CA ASP A 101 -21.54 -36.00 6.81
C ASP A 101 -21.38 -36.07 5.27
N GLY A 102 -22.47 -36.36 4.56
CA GLY A 102 -22.48 -36.44 3.08
C GLY A 102 -21.78 -37.68 2.48
N VAL A 103 -21.34 -38.60 3.34
CA VAL A 103 -20.83 -39.94 2.98
C VAL A 103 -21.42 -40.97 3.95
N PRO A 104 -21.58 -42.24 3.56
CA PRO A 104 -21.95 -43.29 4.51
C PRO A 104 -20.96 -43.35 5.68
N GLN A 105 -21.46 -43.39 6.92
CA GLN A 105 -20.62 -43.44 8.11
C GLN A 105 -19.72 -44.68 8.09
N ASN A 106 -18.42 -44.46 8.20
CA ASN A 106 -17.41 -45.52 8.11
C ASN A 106 -16.22 -45.19 9.03
N HIS A 107 -16.26 -45.71 10.26
CA HIS A 107 -15.19 -45.48 11.24
C HIS A 107 -13.83 -46.05 10.80
N ALA A 108 -13.80 -47.05 9.91
CA ALA A 108 -12.54 -47.64 9.43
C ALA A 108 -11.83 -46.71 8.44
N LEU A 109 -12.55 -46.14 7.47
CA LEU A 109 -12.03 -45.07 6.59
C LEU A 109 -11.67 -43.82 7.40
N ALA A 110 -12.51 -43.44 8.38
CA ALA A 110 -12.22 -42.30 9.25
C ALA A 110 -10.90 -42.48 10.03
N TYR A 111 -10.66 -43.67 10.56
CA TYR A 111 -9.42 -44.04 11.25
C TYR A 111 -8.22 -44.06 10.31
N GLN A 112 -8.39 -44.58 9.08
CA GLN A 112 -7.35 -44.58 8.04
C GLN A 112 -6.91 -43.15 7.71
N TRP A 113 -7.86 -42.25 7.43
CA TRP A 113 -7.56 -40.85 7.10
C TRP A 113 -6.90 -40.10 8.27
N ALA A 114 -7.34 -40.30 9.52
CA ALA A 114 -6.67 -39.71 10.69
C ALA A 114 -5.24 -40.24 10.89
N LEU A 115 -4.99 -41.52 10.59
CA LEU A 115 -3.67 -42.13 10.73
C LEU A 115 -2.72 -41.68 9.62
N MET A 116 -3.19 -41.55 8.37
CA MET A 116 -2.39 -40.98 7.27
C MET A 116 -2.07 -39.50 7.53
N ALA A 117 -3.06 -38.70 7.98
CA ALA A 117 -2.81 -37.31 8.38
C ALA A 117 -1.74 -37.19 9.48
N ALA A 118 -1.80 -38.06 10.51
CA ALA A 118 -0.78 -38.08 11.56
C ALA A 118 0.62 -38.44 11.03
N GLN A 119 0.73 -39.33 10.05
CA GLN A 119 2.01 -39.67 9.40
C GLN A 119 2.55 -38.51 8.57
N VAL A 120 1.69 -37.83 7.80
CA VAL A 120 2.09 -36.70 6.95
C VAL A 120 2.46 -35.47 7.79
N TYR A 121 1.67 -35.09 8.81
CA TYR A 121 2.03 -34.02 9.74
C TYR A 121 3.37 -34.32 10.44
N LYS A 122 3.64 -35.60 10.79
CA LYS A 122 4.95 -36.01 11.35
C LYS A 122 6.09 -35.82 10.34
N ALA A 123 5.90 -36.19 9.08
CA ALA A 123 6.90 -35.99 8.02
C ALA A 123 7.17 -34.50 7.74
N GLN A 124 6.15 -33.65 7.88
CA GLN A 124 6.25 -32.18 7.78
C GLN A 124 6.82 -31.50 9.05
N GLY A 125 7.06 -32.24 10.14
CA GLY A 125 7.48 -31.67 11.43
C GLY A 125 6.39 -30.87 12.16
N ASN A 126 5.12 -30.98 11.75
CA ASN A 126 3.99 -30.28 12.36
C ASN A 126 3.48 -31.04 13.60
N SER A 127 4.07 -30.75 14.76
CA SER A 127 3.76 -31.38 16.04
C SER A 127 2.29 -31.24 16.45
N ASP A 128 1.68 -30.05 16.31
CA ASP A 128 0.30 -29.82 16.73
C ASP A 128 -0.73 -30.49 15.81
N GLY A 129 -0.48 -30.48 14.50
CA GLY A 129 -1.24 -31.26 13.52
C GLY A 129 -1.15 -32.75 13.82
N MET A 130 0.06 -33.27 14.07
CA MET A 130 0.27 -34.68 14.44
C MET A 130 -0.46 -35.03 15.74
N ILE A 131 -0.36 -34.21 16.79
CA ILE A 131 -1.06 -34.41 18.06
C ILE A 131 -2.58 -34.39 17.86
N THR A 132 -3.09 -33.50 17.01
CA THR A 132 -4.53 -33.39 16.71
C THR A 132 -5.05 -34.60 15.93
N ALA A 133 -4.30 -35.06 14.94
CA ALA A 133 -4.60 -36.27 14.18
C ALA A 133 -4.51 -37.55 15.06
N ILE A 134 -3.53 -37.63 15.96
CA ILE A 134 -3.42 -38.73 16.95
C ILE A 134 -4.60 -38.70 17.93
N LYS A 135 -5.02 -37.53 18.43
CA LYS A 135 -6.22 -37.38 19.26
C LYS A 135 -7.48 -37.86 18.50
N ARG A 136 -7.63 -37.45 17.23
CA ARG A 136 -8.74 -37.88 16.35
C ARG A 136 -8.74 -39.39 16.15
N LYS A 137 -7.62 -39.99 15.73
CA LYS A 137 -7.44 -41.45 15.60
C LYS A 137 -7.87 -42.14 16.90
N THR A 138 -7.33 -41.70 18.04
CA THR A 138 -7.55 -42.31 19.36
C THR A 138 -9.02 -42.25 19.82
N ALA A 139 -9.78 -41.23 19.41
CA ALA A 139 -11.22 -41.20 19.62
C ALA A 139 -11.93 -42.27 18.78
N ILE A 140 -11.61 -42.36 17.49
CA ILE A 140 -12.21 -43.32 16.54
C ILE A 140 -11.84 -44.77 16.90
N THR A 141 -10.66 -45.03 17.50
CA THR A 141 -10.26 -46.36 18.01
C THR A 141 -11.31 -46.98 18.96
N LYS A 142 -12.12 -46.17 19.64
CA LYS A 142 -13.16 -46.63 20.57
C LYS A 142 -14.42 -47.15 19.86
N MET A 143 -14.59 -46.81 18.58
CA MET A 143 -15.76 -47.14 17.76
C MET A 143 -15.53 -48.35 16.83
N LEU A 144 -14.30 -48.89 16.82
CA LEU A 144 -13.88 -50.00 15.96
C LEU A 144 -13.69 -51.31 16.75
N SER A 145 -14.03 -52.43 16.12
CA SER A 145 -13.64 -53.77 16.60
C SER A 145 -12.12 -53.98 16.51
N GLN A 146 -11.63 -55.06 17.12
CA GLN A 146 -10.20 -55.40 17.03
C GLN A 146 -9.79 -55.82 15.60
N THR A 147 -10.66 -56.54 14.90
CA THR A 147 -10.43 -57.03 13.54
C THR A 147 -10.30 -55.87 12.54
N GLU A 148 -11.16 -54.86 12.64
CA GLU A 148 -11.11 -53.68 11.73
C GLU A 148 -9.83 -52.87 11.92
N LYS A 149 -9.36 -52.71 13.18
CA LYS A 149 -8.08 -52.03 13.47
C LYS A 149 -6.92 -52.75 12.81
N THR A 150 -6.83 -54.07 12.99
CA THR A 150 -5.79 -54.89 12.38
C THR A 150 -5.84 -54.83 10.84
N ASN A 151 -7.03 -54.86 10.24
CA ASN A 151 -7.18 -54.75 8.79
C ASN A 151 -6.70 -53.39 8.25
N VAL A 152 -7.10 -52.26 8.87
CA VAL A 152 -6.67 -50.93 8.43
C VAL A 152 -5.17 -50.71 8.67
N GLU A 153 -4.62 -51.22 9.76
CA GLU A 153 -3.18 -51.10 10.05
C GLU A 153 -2.33 -52.01 9.14
N GLN A 154 -2.84 -53.17 8.69
CA GLN A 154 -2.20 -53.99 7.65
C GLN A 154 -2.27 -53.37 6.24
N LEU A 155 -3.38 -52.70 5.89
CA LEU A 155 -3.49 -51.92 4.65
C LEU A 155 -2.46 -50.78 4.62
N LEU A 156 -2.33 -50.06 5.73
CA LEU A 156 -1.38 -48.95 5.86
C LEU A 156 0.09 -49.39 5.96
N ALA A 157 0.39 -50.60 6.46
CA ALA A 157 1.75 -51.14 6.47
C ALA A 157 2.37 -51.30 5.07
N ASN A 158 1.53 -51.36 4.02
CA ASN A 158 1.94 -51.43 2.61
C ASN A 158 1.82 -50.08 1.87
N TRP A 159 1.30 -49.04 2.52
CA TRP A 159 1.11 -47.72 1.92
C TRP A 159 2.43 -46.93 1.89
N ARG A 160 2.70 -46.25 0.76
CA ARG A 160 3.81 -45.30 0.61
C ARG A 160 3.32 -44.10 -0.20
N PRO A 161 3.60 -42.85 0.21
CA PRO A 161 3.14 -41.67 -0.51
C PRO A 161 3.65 -41.63 -1.97
N GLU A 162 4.90 -42.05 -2.21
CA GLU A 162 5.50 -42.11 -3.56
C GLU A 162 4.79 -43.07 -4.55
N LYS A 163 4.01 -44.04 -4.05
CA LYS A 163 3.46 -45.13 -4.88
C LYS A 163 2.09 -44.85 -5.51
N VAL A 164 1.51 -43.67 -5.27
CA VAL A 164 0.34 -43.20 -6.06
C VAL A 164 0.81 -42.69 -7.43
N VAL A 165 1.97 -42.04 -7.49
CA VAL A 165 2.56 -41.46 -8.72
C VAL A 165 3.08 -42.53 -9.71
N SER A 166 3.20 -43.78 -9.29
CA SER A 166 3.87 -44.86 -10.05
C SER A 166 3.01 -46.13 -10.24
N LYS A 167 1.68 -45.98 -10.22
CA LYS A 167 0.75 -47.12 -10.42
C LYS A 167 -0.38 -46.90 -11.43
N LEU A 168 -0.27 -45.85 -12.25
CA LEU A 168 -1.05 -45.66 -13.47
C LEU A 168 -0.17 -45.94 -14.70
N GLU A 169 0.06 -47.22 -14.98
CA GLU A 169 0.39 -47.69 -16.34
C GLU A 169 -0.65 -48.74 -16.76
N PRO A 170 -0.98 -48.83 -18.06
CA PRO A 170 -2.30 -49.30 -18.49
C PRO A 170 -2.42 -50.82 -18.62
N SER A 171 -3.60 -51.35 -18.31
CA SER A 171 -4.04 -52.69 -18.74
C SER A 171 -5.35 -52.61 -19.50
N GLY A 172 -5.28 -52.78 -20.82
CA GLY A 172 -6.40 -52.63 -21.76
C GLY A 172 -6.32 -51.32 -22.55
N ASN A 173 -6.58 -51.40 -23.85
CA ASN A 173 -6.70 -50.24 -24.73
C ASN A 173 -8.01 -49.47 -24.46
N ASP A 174 -8.12 -48.31 -25.11
CA ASP A 174 -9.38 -47.58 -25.36
C ASP A 174 -10.03 -46.91 -24.14
N ALA A 175 -9.21 -46.17 -23.37
CA ALA A 175 -9.63 -44.94 -22.71
C ALA A 175 -8.75 -43.78 -23.23
N PRO A 176 -9.29 -42.56 -23.46
CA PRO A 176 -8.53 -41.45 -24.02
C PRO A 176 -7.45 -40.95 -23.05
N ALA A 177 -6.48 -40.21 -23.59
CA ALA A 177 -5.47 -39.55 -22.78
C ALA A 177 -6.12 -38.60 -21.75
N GLN A 178 -5.44 -38.38 -20.63
CA GLN A 178 -5.75 -37.25 -19.77
C GLN A 178 -5.18 -35.99 -20.44
N ASP A 179 -5.91 -35.49 -21.43
CA ASP A 179 -5.49 -34.38 -22.28
C ASP A 179 -5.02 -33.19 -21.43
N ASP A 180 -3.75 -32.78 -21.60
CA ASP A 180 -3.41 -31.38 -21.33
C ASP A 180 -4.19 -30.58 -22.39
N PRO A 181 -5.18 -29.74 -22.00
CA PRO A 181 -6.01 -29.01 -22.95
C PRO A 181 -5.23 -27.92 -23.70
N PHE A 182 -3.92 -27.82 -23.47
CA PHE A 182 -2.97 -26.97 -24.18
C PHE A 182 -1.91 -27.76 -24.97
N ALA A 183 -1.98 -29.11 -25.05
CA ALA A 183 -0.98 -29.94 -25.74
C ALA A 183 -0.85 -29.63 -27.24
N ASP A 184 -1.98 -29.46 -27.92
CA ASP A 184 -2.06 -29.09 -29.34
C ASP A 184 -1.91 -27.56 -29.58
N MET A 185 -1.62 -26.77 -28.54
CA MET A 185 -1.53 -25.31 -28.62
C MET A 185 -0.08 -24.83 -28.69
N VAL A 186 0.17 -23.88 -29.57
CA VAL A 186 1.50 -23.29 -29.75
C VAL A 186 1.74 -22.26 -28.65
N VAL A 187 2.53 -22.61 -27.64
CA VAL A 187 2.80 -21.73 -26.49
C VAL A 187 3.70 -20.58 -26.91
N ALA A 188 3.19 -19.35 -26.83
CA ALA A 188 3.94 -18.15 -27.16
C ALA A 188 4.91 -17.78 -26.02
N LYS A 189 6.22 -17.75 -26.33
CA LYS A 189 7.21 -17.08 -25.48
C LYS A 189 7.14 -15.58 -25.77
N SER A 190 6.53 -14.82 -24.88
CA SER A 190 6.28 -13.39 -25.07
C SER A 190 7.07 -12.50 -24.10
N GLU A 191 7.61 -11.38 -24.60
CA GLU A 191 8.26 -10.33 -23.81
C GLU A 191 7.46 -9.02 -23.86
N ILE A 192 7.47 -8.23 -22.79
CA ILE A 192 6.86 -6.89 -22.78
C ILE A 192 7.77 -5.94 -23.56
N LYS A 193 7.25 -5.31 -24.60
CA LYS A 193 8.02 -4.43 -25.49
C LYS A 193 7.68 -2.95 -25.31
N ALA A 194 6.40 -2.64 -25.05
CA ALA A 194 5.95 -1.27 -24.86
C ALA A 194 4.87 -1.18 -23.78
N VAL A 195 4.88 -0.08 -23.03
CA VAL A 195 3.90 0.18 -21.98
C VAL A 195 3.46 1.65 -22.05
N THR A 196 2.15 1.89 -22.04
CA THR A 196 1.57 3.23 -21.91
C THR A 196 0.93 3.38 -20.54
N VAL A 197 1.51 4.23 -19.68
CA VAL A 197 1.01 4.48 -18.32
C VAL A 197 0.04 5.66 -18.35
N TYR A 198 -1.13 5.45 -17.74
CA TYR A 198 -2.16 6.47 -17.50
C TYR A 198 -2.28 6.71 -15.99
N ASN A 199 -3.06 7.70 -15.57
CA ASN A 199 -3.17 8.09 -14.16
C ASN A 199 -3.70 6.97 -13.22
N ASN A 200 -4.30 5.88 -13.72
CA ASN A 200 -4.85 4.78 -12.89
C ASN A 200 -4.73 3.35 -13.48
N ARG A 201 -3.99 3.19 -14.58
CA ARG A 201 -3.81 1.91 -15.30
C ARG A 201 -2.63 2.01 -16.27
N ALA A 202 -2.20 0.90 -16.84
CA ALA A 202 -1.32 0.88 -18.00
C ALA A 202 -1.93 0.04 -19.14
N LYS A 203 -1.68 0.42 -20.40
CA LYS A 203 -1.74 -0.50 -21.54
C LYS A 203 -0.38 -1.19 -21.61
N VAL A 204 -0.35 -2.50 -21.38
CA VAL A 204 0.84 -3.34 -21.58
C VAL A 204 0.75 -3.93 -22.98
N THR A 205 1.89 -3.97 -23.67
CA THR A 205 2.01 -4.48 -25.05
C THR A 205 3.19 -5.45 -25.10
N ARG A 206 2.89 -6.74 -25.23
CA ARG A 206 3.88 -7.83 -25.30
C ARG A 206 3.90 -8.46 -26.68
N VAL A 207 5.09 -8.82 -27.16
CA VAL A 207 5.30 -9.45 -28.47
C VAL A 207 5.79 -10.88 -28.31
N ALA A 208 5.47 -11.73 -29.29
CA ALA A 208 6.08 -13.03 -29.45
C ALA A 208 6.37 -13.29 -30.93
N GLU A 209 7.43 -14.04 -31.22
CA GLU A 209 7.64 -14.66 -32.52
C GLU A 209 7.26 -16.14 -32.44
N VAL A 210 6.37 -16.59 -33.33
CA VAL A 210 5.82 -17.95 -33.31
C VAL A 210 5.89 -18.55 -34.72
N GLU A 211 6.36 -19.79 -34.83
CA GLU A 211 6.29 -20.55 -36.08
C GLU A 211 4.96 -21.31 -36.14
N ILE A 212 4.18 -21.03 -37.18
CA ILE A 212 2.81 -21.51 -37.37
C ILE A 212 2.80 -22.41 -38.61
N PRO A 213 2.41 -23.70 -38.51
CA PRO A 213 2.23 -24.57 -39.68
C PRO A 213 1.08 -24.12 -40.60
N ALA A 214 0.85 -24.85 -41.69
CA ALA A 214 -0.34 -24.64 -42.52
C ALA A 214 -1.55 -25.34 -41.89
N GLY A 215 -2.65 -24.60 -41.69
CA GLY A 215 -3.86 -25.08 -41.02
C GLY A 215 -4.37 -24.11 -39.96
N ALA A 216 -5.25 -24.61 -39.10
CA ALA A 216 -5.79 -23.90 -37.94
C ALA A 216 -5.03 -24.30 -36.67
N HIS A 217 -4.62 -23.31 -35.88
CA HIS A 217 -3.85 -23.48 -34.64
C HIS A 217 -4.33 -22.51 -33.57
N THR A 218 -4.12 -22.83 -32.30
CA THR A 218 -4.33 -21.86 -31.21
C THR A 218 -2.99 -21.48 -30.60
N VAL A 219 -2.70 -20.18 -30.57
CA VAL A 219 -1.53 -19.63 -29.87
C VAL A 219 -1.93 -19.34 -28.43
N ALA A 220 -1.19 -19.89 -27.47
CA ALA A 220 -1.46 -19.73 -26.05
C ALA A 220 -0.39 -18.83 -25.40
N PHE A 221 -0.79 -17.64 -24.95
CA PHE A 221 0.02 -16.82 -24.06
C PHE A 221 -0.27 -17.26 -22.62
N LYS A 222 0.77 -17.68 -21.90
CA LYS A 222 0.70 -18.04 -20.48
C LYS A 222 1.22 -16.88 -19.62
N ASP A 223 1.01 -17.00 -18.31
CA ASP A 223 1.58 -16.11 -17.29
C ASP A 223 1.23 -14.63 -17.53
N LEU A 224 -0.08 -14.34 -17.68
CA LEU A 224 -0.62 -12.97 -17.62
C LEU A 224 -1.23 -12.69 -16.22
N PRO A 225 -1.11 -11.45 -15.70
CA PRO A 225 -1.58 -11.12 -14.35
C PRO A 225 -3.11 -11.21 -14.24
N ALA A 226 -3.60 -11.73 -13.11
CA ALA A 226 -5.04 -11.86 -12.84
C ALA A 226 -5.82 -10.54 -12.78
N MET A 227 -5.14 -9.39 -12.82
CA MET A 227 -5.77 -8.07 -12.86
C MET A 227 -5.97 -7.51 -14.28
N LEU A 228 -5.54 -8.21 -15.34
CA LEU A 228 -5.78 -7.74 -16.70
C LEU A 228 -7.29 -7.61 -16.96
N LEU A 229 -7.71 -6.55 -17.65
CA LEU A 229 -9.11 -6.29 -17.98
C LEU A 229 -9.47 -7.04 -19.29
N PRO A 230 -10.29 -8.12 -19.28
CA PRO A 230 -10.40 -9.00 -20.44
C PRO A 230 -10.97 -8.31 -21.69
N ASP A 231 -11.91 -7.38 -21.52
CA ASP A 231 -12.51 -6.59 -22.62
C ASP A 231 -11.51 -5.70 -23.37
N SER A 232 -10.34 -5.46 -22.76
CA SER A 232 -9.25 -4.68 -23.34
C SER A 232 -8.27 -5.51 -24.18
N LEU A 233 -8.38 -6.84 -24.19
CA LEU A 233 -7.52 -7.73 -24.97
C LEU A 233 -7.61 -7.42 -26.47
N ARG A 234 -6.45 -7.19 -27.09
CA ARG A 234 -6.29 -7.05 -28.55
C ARG A 234 -5.08 -7.86 -28.98
N ALA A 235 -5.25 -8.68 -30.02
CA ALA A 235 -4.18 -9.40 -30.69
C ALA A 235 -4.08 -8.87 -32.12
N GLU A 236 -2.88 -8.46 -32.50
CA GLU A 236 -2.52 -8.03 -33.85
C GLU A 236 -1.27 -8.81 -34.29
N GLY A 237 -0.94 -8.83 -35.58
CA GLY A 237 0.24 -9.57 -36.01
C GLY A 237 0.60 -9.40 -37.48
N SER A 238 1.85 -9.75 -37.79
CA SER A 238 2.43 -9.65 -39.12
C SER A 238 3.20 -10.93 -39.48
N ALA A 239 2.98 -11.41 -40.69
CA ALA A 239 3.60 -12.61 -41.23
C ALA A 239 3.82 -12.47 -42.75
N LYS A 240 4.61 -13.37 -43.35
CA LYS A 240 4.83 -13.41 -44.80
C LYS A 240 3.72 -14.15 -45.56
N ALA A 241 2.90 -14.94 -44.86
CA ALA A 241 1.68 -15.53 -45.38
C ALA A 241 0.45 -14.79 -44.83
N ALA A 242 -0.70 -14.93 -45.49
CA ALA A 242 -1.96 -14.46 -44.95
C ALA A 242 -2.37 -15.31 -43.74
N VAL A 243 -2.56 -14.67 -42.58
CA VAL A 243 -3.03 -15.29 -41.34
C VAL A 243 -4.35 -14.62 -40.95
N LYS A 244 -5.36 -15.42 -40.59
CA LYS A 244 -6.65 -14.95 -40.08
C LYS A 244 -6.69 -15.19 -38.58
N PHE A 245 -7.11 -14.19 -37.81
CA PHE A 245 -7.33 -14.33 -36.37
C PHE A 245 -8.79 -14.69 -36.06
N GLY A 246 -8.99 -15.62 -35.13
CA GLY A 246 -10.29 -15.97 -34.58
C GLY A 246 -10.66 -15.12 -33.35
N ALA A 247 -11.72 -15.51 -32.65
CA ALA A 247 -12.12 -14.85 -31.42
C ALA A 247 -11.10 -15.12 -30.29
N ILE A 248 -10.50 -14.06 -29.74
CA ILE A 248 -9.64 -14.14 -28.56
C ILE A 248 -10.49 -14.64 -27.38
N SER A 249 -9.97 -15.60 -26.63
CA SER A 249 -10.57 -16.10 -25.39
C SER A 249 -9.53 -16.13 -24.27
N HIS A 250 -10.00 -16.26 -23.03
CA HIS A 250 -9.14 -16.27 -21.85
C HIS A 250 -9.65 -17.26 -20.82
N LYS A 251 -8.73 -17.82 -20.03
CA LYS A 251 -9.04 -18.73 -18.92
C LYS A 251 -8.22 -18.32 -17.70
N GLN A 252 -8.89 -17.98 -16.60
CA GLN A 252 -8.24 -17.84 -15.31
C GLN A 252 -7.91 -19.22 -14.75
N ILE A 253 -6.70 -19.40 -14.23
CA ILE A 253 -6.29 -20.61 -13.50
C ILE A 253 -5.63 -20.23 -12.18
N MET A 254 -5.79 -21.10 -11.18
CA MET A 254 -5.12 -20.97 -9.90
C MET A 254 -3.76 -21.70 -9.98
N VAL A 255 -2.70 -21.05 -9.53
CA VAL A 255 -1.34 -21.58 -9.42
C VAL A 255 -0.96 -21.78 -7.95
N SER A 256 -0.20 -22.82 -7.65
CA SER A 256 0.21 -23.16 -6.27
C SER A 256 1.26 -22.21 -5.70
N GLN A 257 2.02 -21.53 -6.57
CA GLN A 257 3.08 -20.59 -6.22
C GLN A 257 2.63 -19.14 -6.48
N LEU A 258 3.25 -18.18 -5.79
CA LEU A 258 2.98 -16.76 -5.98
C LEU A 258 3.43 -16.30 -7.38
N THR A 259 2.62 -15.43 -8.01
CA THR A 259 2.81 -14.99 -9.40
C THR A 259 3.98 -14.03 -9.56
N SER A 260 4.13 -13.06 -8.65
CA SER A 260 5.26 -12.12 -8.67
C SER A 260 6.57 -12.84 -8.31
N PRO A 261 7.63 -12.76 -9.14
CA PRO A 261 8.93 -13.36 -8.83
C PRO A 261 9.54 -12.83 -7.52
N ARG A 262 9.39 -11.52 -7.27
CA ARG A 262 9.90 -10.86 -6.07
C ARG A 262 9.10 -11.24 -4.82
N GLU A 263 7.78 -11.41 -4.94
CA GLU A 263 6.94 -11.88 -3.84
C GLU A 263 7.30 -13.33 -3.45
N ARG A 264 7.63 -14.17 -4.43
CA ARG A 264 8.13 -15.54 -4.22
C ARG A 264 9.51 -15.56 -3.56
N GLU A 265 10.49 -14.83 -4.09
CA GLU A 265 11.85 -14.76 -3.50
C GLU A 265 11.82 -14.36 -2.02
N LEU A 266 10.97 -13.37 -1.67
CA LEU A 266 10.79 -12.93 -0.29
C LEU A 266 10.06 -13.96 0.58
N HIS A 267 9.18 -14.79 0.01
CA HIS A 267 8.51 -15.87 0.70
C HIS A 267 9.46 -17.05 0.98
N ASP A 268 10.17 -17.53 -0.04
CA ASP A 268 11.14 -18.62 0.05
C ASP A 268 12.27 -18.28 1.05
N LYS A 269 12.71 -17.01 1.05
CA LYS A 269 13.66 -16.47 2.03
C LYS A 269 13.09 -16.43 3.45
N LEU A 270 11.82 -16.04 3.61
CA LEU A 270 11.14 -16.00 4.91
C LEU A 270 10.99 -17.42 5.49
N GLU A 271 10.67 -18.41 4.67
CA GLU A 271 10.65 -19.82 5.07
C GLU A 271 12.05 -20.29 5.52
N SER A 272 13.09 -20.03 4.71
CA SER A 272 14.48 -20.38 5.04
C SER A 272 15.00 -19.74 6.33
N LEU A 273 14.59 -18.50 6.65
CA LEU A 273 14.97 -17.83 7.89
C LEU A 273 14.25 -18.41 9.12
N ASN A 274 12.97 -18.80 8.98
CA ASN A 274 12.26 -19.51 10.04
C ASN A 274 12.88 -20.91 10.27
N ASP A 275 13.29 -21.60 9.20
CA ASP A 275 13.96 -22.90 9.29
C ASP A 275 15.33 -22.85 9.97
N GLN A 276 16.09 -21.77 9.79
CA GLN A 276 17.31 -21.52 10.56
C GLN A 276 17.05 -21.19 12.03
N LYS A 277 15.86 -20.63 12.34
CA LYS A 277 15.45 -20.28 13.71
C LYS A 277 14.97 -21.49 14.51
N ARG A 278 14.21 -22.41 13.91
CA ARG A 278 13.68 -23.64 14.55
C ARG A 278 14.70 -24.42 15.42
N PRO A 279 15.92 -24.77 14.94
CA PRO A 279 16.89 -25.52 15.75
C PRO A 279 17.43 -24.73 16.94
N LEU A 280 17.58 -23.40 16.82
CA LEU A 280 18.07 -22.55 17.92
C LEU A 280 17.06 -22.46 19.08
N GLU A 281 15.78 -22.66 18.80
CA GLU A 281 14.72 -22.72 19.82
C GLU A 281 14.73 -24.07 20.54
N ALA A 282 14.87 -25.17 19.80
CA ALA A 282 15.07 -26.50 20.38
C ALA A 282 16.35 -26.59 21.25
N ASP A 283 17.47 -26.02 20.79
CA ASP A 283 18.72 -25.96 21.57
C ASP A 283 18.54 -25.18 22.89
N LYS A 284 17.70 -24.13 22.90
CA LYS A 284 17.39 -23.37 24.12
C LYS A 284 16.52 -24.17 25.10
N GLU A 285 15.54 -24.92 24.61
CA GLU A 285 14.75 -25.83 25.46
C GLU A 285 15.66 -26.89 26.11
N VAL A 286 16.63 -27.43 25.36
CA VAL A 286 17.64 -28.35 25.90
C VAL A 286 18.52 -27.68 26.97
N LEU A 287 19.01 -26.46 26.74
CA LEU A 287 19.82 -25.73 27.72
C LEU A 287 19.03 -25.35 28.99
N GLU A 288 17.76 -24.96 28.88
CA GLU A 288 16.90 -24.68 30.03
C GLU A 288 16.53 -25.96 30.81
N ALA A 289 16.37 -27.10 30.13
CA ALA A 289 16.23 -28.41 30.77
C ALA A 289 17.50 -28.80 31.54
N GLN A 290 18.69 -28.62 30.95
CA GLN A 290 19.98 -28.86 31.62
C GLN A 290 20.19 -27.94 32.83
N LYS A 291 19.90 -26.64 32.69
CA LYS A 291 19.94 -25.64 33.77
C LYS A 291 18.99 -26.00 34.91
N THR A 292 17.78 -26.45 34.60
CA THR A 292 16.79 -26.94 35.57
C THR A 292 17.29 -28.19 36.29
N PHE A 293 17.89 -29.15 35.57
CA PHE A 293 18.49 -30.35 36.15
C PHE A 293 19.64 -30.03 37.12
N LEU A 294 20.60 -29.19 36.73
CA LEU A 294 21.71 -28.78 37.61
C LEU A 294 21.22 -27.98 38.83
N THR A 295 20.21 -27.12 38.64
CA THR A 295 19.58 -26.36 39.75
C THR A 295 18.91 -27.30 40.75
N ASN A 296 18.21 -28.32 40.26
CA ASN A 296 17.56 -29.33 41.10
C ASN A 296 18.59 -30.18 41.89
N ILE A 297 19.75 -30.49 41.31
CA ILE A 297 20.85 -31.15 42.05
C ILE A 297 21.32 -30.28 43.23
N GLY A 298 21.55 -28.98 43.01
CA GLY A 298 21.94 -28.04 44.08
C GLY A 298 20.88 -27.91 45.19
N GLN A 299 19.60 -27.94 44.83
CA GLN A 299 18.49 -27.92 45.80
C GLN A 299 18.37 -29.24 46.58
N GLN A 300 18.53 -30.38 45.92
CA GLN A 300 18.51 -31.70 46.59
C GLN A 300 19.69 -31.85 47.56
N ALA A 301 20.86 -31.32 47.22
CA ALA A 301 22.02 -31.27 48.12
C ALA A 301 21.78 -30.43 49.38
N THR A 302 20.94 -29.39 49.32
CA THR A 302 20.56 -28.59 50.50
C THR A 302 19.40 -29.20 51.30
N LEU A 303 18.47 -29.91 50.65
CA LEU A 303 17.32 -30.54 51.32
C LEU A 303 17.72 -31.80 52.13
N ARG A 304 18.69 -32.59 51.66
CA ARG A 304 19.12 -33.84 52.30
C ARG A 304 19.78 -33.69 53.68
N ASN A 305 20.02 -32.47 54.16
CA ASN A 305 20.41 -32.22 55.56
C ASN A 305 19.24 -32.36 56.56
N ASN A 306 17.98 -32.51 56.12
CA ASN A 306 16.80 -32.52 57.00
C ASN A 306 16.08 -33.88 57.13
N GLU A 307 16.45 -34.90 56.35
CA GLU A 307 15.84 -36.24 56.44
C GLU A 307 16.89 -37.31 56.71
N ASN A 308 16.60 -38.21 57.64
CA ASN A 308 17.59 -39.03 58.34
C ASN A 308 17.91 -40.35 57.58
N LEU A 309 18.27 -40.24 56.30
CA LEU A 309 18.54 -41.38 55.40
C LEU A 309 19.85 -41.18 54.61
N ALA A 310 20.80 -42.08 54.85
CA ALA A 310 22.14 -42.14 54.25
C ALA A 310 22.98 -40.87 54.41
N GLN A 311 23.89 -40.89 55.39
CA GLN A 311 24.94 -39.88 55.55
C GLN A 311 25.80 -39.83 54.27
N ILE A 312 25.64 -38.76 53.49
CA ILE A 312 26.44 -38.50 52.28
C ILE A 312 27.82 -38.03 52.75
N ASP A 313 28.69 -38.98 53.05
CA ASP A 313 30.08 -38.76 53.50
C ASP A 313 31.00 -38.35 52.33
N LEU A 314 30.58 -37.32 51.59
CA LEU A 314 31.41 -36.62 50.63
C LEU A 314 32.48 -35.84 51.40
N LYS A 315 33.74 -36.17 51.14
CA LYS A 315 34.87 -35.48 51.77
C LYS A 315 34.94 -34.00 51.33
N PRO A 316 35.59 -33.10 52.10
CA PRO A 316 35.60 -31.66 51.78
C PRO A 316 36.12 -31.34 50.36
N ASP A 317 37.09 -32.10 49.86
CA ASP A 317 37.61 -32.03 48.49
C ASP A 317 36.56 -32.38 47.43
N GLN A 318 35.68 -33.35 47.72
CA GLN A 318 34.61 -33.78 46.82
C GLN A 318 33.46 -32.78 46.76
N TRP A 319 33.15 -32.11 47.88
CA TRP A 319 32.21 -30.97 47.90
C TRP A 319 32.71 -29.79 47.07
N VAL A 320 34.00 -29.45 47.22
CA VAL A 320 34.64 -28.40 46.40
C VAL A 320 34.61 -28.77 44.92
N ALA A 321 34.95 -30.01 44.55
CA ALA A 321 34.87 -30.49 43.18
C ALA A 321 33.43 -30.42 42.59
N ALA A 322 32.42 -30.82 43.37
CA ALA A 322 31.01 -30.74 42.96
C ALA A 322 30.53 -29.28 42.79
N GLN A 323 30.96 -28.37 43.68
CA GLN A 323 30.67 -26.94 43.56
C GLN A 323 31.31 -26.33 42.30
N HIS A 324 32.55 -26.70 41.98
CA HIS A 324 33.21 -26.28 40.74
C HIS A 324 32.46 -26.80 39.50
N ALA A 325 32.15 -28.11 39.45
CA ALA A 325 31.41 -28.70 38.32
C ALA A 325 30.04 -28.05 38.10
N LEU A 326 29.29 -27.75 39.17
CA LEU A 326 28.01 -27.03 39.09
C LEU A 326 28.19 -25.58 38.60
N ARG A 327 29.18 -24.85 39.14
CA ARG A 327 29.49 -23.47 38.72
C ARG A 327 29.87 -23.41 37.24
N ASP A 328 30.74 -24.32 36.82
CA ASP A 328 31.36 -24.28 35.50
C ASP A 328 30.36 -24.74 34.43
N GLY A 329 29.56 -25.79 34.70
CA GLY A 329 28.45 -26.21 33.83
C GLY A 329 27.34 -25.16 33.72
N LEU A 330 26.97 -24.48 34.82
CA LEU A 330 26.00 -23.36 34.74
C LEU A 330 26.57 -22.14 33.99
N SER A 331 27.88 -21.91 34.07
CA SER A 331 28.56 -20.85 33.31
C SER A 331 28.61 -21.18 31.81
N GLU A 332 28.90 -22.43 31.45
CA GLU A 332 28.88 -22.93 30.07
C GLU A 332 27.48 -22.87 29.47
N ILE A 333 26.46 -23.36 30.18
CA ILE A 333 25.05 -23.26 29.75
C ILE A 333 24.65 -21.80 29.54
N LYS A 334 25.04 -20.88 30.45
CA LYS A 334 24.74 -19.44 30.30
C LYS A 334 25.45 -18.84 29.08
N GLY A 335 26.71 -19.19 28.83
CA GLY A 335 27.46 -18.72 27.67
C GLY A 335 26.86 -19.22 26.34
N SER A 336 26.49 -20.50 26.28
CA SER A 336 25.83 -21.11 25.13
C SER A 336 24.43 -20.51 24.90
N ALA A 337 23.65 -20.30 25.96
CA ALA A 337 22.34 -19.66 25.87
C ALA A 337 22.45 -18.23 25.34
N GLU A 338 23.40 -17.43 25.82
CA GLU A 338 23.65 -16.06 25.32
C GLU A 338 23.99 -16.08 23.81
N GLN A 339 24.84 -16.99 23.36
CA GLN A 339 25.14 -17.14 21.92
C GLN A 339 23.89 -17.49 21.09
N LEU A 340 23.01 -18.36 21.60
CA LEU A 340 21.73 -18.68 20.95
C LEU A 340 20.73 -17.49 21.02
N TYR A 341 20.78 -16.65 22.05
CA TYR A 341 20.01 -15.40 22.11
C TYR A 341 20.48 -14.38 21.08
N LEU A 342 21.80 -14.19 20.92
CA LEU A 342 22.33 -13.31 19.87
C LEU A 342 21.95 -13.81 18.47
N LYS A 343 22.12 -15.12 18.19
CA LYS A 343 21.72 -15.72 16.89
C LYS A 343 20.22 -15.59 16.61
N GLN A 344 19.35 -15.97 17.55
CA GLN A 344 17.89 -15.86 17.35
C GLN A 344 17.46 -14.40 17.15
N ARG A 345 17.99 -13.47 17.95
CA ARG A 345 17.73 -12.01 17.81
C ARG A 345 18.11 -11.48 16.44
N ASP A 346 19.22 -11.94 15.88
CA ASP A 346 19.70 -11.45 14.59
C ASP A 346 18.90 -12.05 13.43
N LEU A 347 18.51 -13.33 13.51
CA LEU A 347 17.49 -13.93 12.62
C LEU A 347 16.12 -13.23 12.75
N ASP A 348 15.68 -12.89 13.96
CA ASP A 348 14.40 -12.19 14.19
C ASP A 348 14.36 -10.82 13.50
N ARG A 349 15.49 -10.10 13.44
CA ARG A 349 15.59 -8.86 12.65
C ARG A 349 15.48 -9.14 11.15
N GLU A 350 16.11 -10.20 10.65
CA GLU A 350 16.04 -10.55 9.23
C GLU A 350 14.65 -11.07 8.81
N ILE A 351 13.97 -11.80 9.70
CA ILE A 351 12.57 -12.21 9.57
C ILE A 351 11.68 -10.97 9.54
N GLN A 352 11.82 -10.05 10.50
CA GLN A 352 11.04 -8.80 10.52
C GLN A 352 11.29 -7.94 9.28
N LYS A 353 12.55 -7.79 8.85
CA LYS A 353 12.91 -7.07 7.62
C LYS A 353 12.28 -7.73 6.38
N THR A 354 12.44 -9.04 6.23
CA THR A 354 11.91 -9.78 5.07
C THR A 354 10.38 -9.80 5.06
N GLN A 355 9.73 -9.84 6.24
CA GLN A 355 8.28 -9.70 6.37
C GLN A 355 7.79 -8.28 6.01
N LEU A 356 8.54 -7.23 6.34
CA LEU A 356 8.23 -5.85 5.95
C LEU A 356 8.41 -5.64 4.44
N GLU A 357 9.49 -6.15 3.85
CA GLU A 357 9.70 -6.19 2.40
C GLU A 357 8.57 -6.95 1.70
N LEU A 358 8.22 -8.15 2.18
CA LEU A 358 7.12 -8.94 1.64
C LEU A 358 5.79 -8.19 1.73
N ASN A 359 5.50 -7.52 2.86
CA ASN A 359 4.26 -6.75 3.02
C ASN A 359 4.13 -5.54 2.08
N GLN A 360 5.22 -5.05 1.48
CA GLN A 360 5.18 -3.99 0.46
C GLN A 360 4.88 -4.55 -0.94
N VAL A 361 5.48 -5.69 -1.28
CA VAL A 361 5.37 -6.34 -2.59
C VAL A 361 4.11 -7.23 -2.71
N ARG A 362 3.57 -7.71 -1.60
CA ARG A 362 2.50 -8.72 -1.54
C ARG A 362 1.27 -8.37 -2.37
N THR A 363 1.14 -9.01 -3.53
CA THR A 363 -0.09 -9.03 -4.33
C THR A 363 -1.07 -10.08 -3.81
N GLY A 364 -0.56 -11.16 -3.20
CA GLY A 364 -1.36 -12.35 -2.86
C GLY A 364 -1.91 -13.10 -4.09
N GLN A 365 -1.44 -12.79 -5.30
CA GLN A 365 -2.00 -13.35 -6.53
C GLN A 365 -1.46 -14.75 -6.78
N GLN A 366 -2.32 -15.73 -6.48
CA GLN A 366 -2.23 -17.13 -6.87
C GLN A 366 -3.09 -17.44 -8.12
N SER A 367 -3.53 -16.42 -8.86
CA SER A 367 -4.23 -16.59 -10.14
C SER A 367 -3.43 -15.96 -11.27
N ILE A 368 -3.49 -16.59 -12.43
CA ILE A 368 -3.03 -16.04 -13.71
C ILE A 368 -4.10 -16.25 -14.79
N PHE A 369 -4.04 -15.45 -15.84
CA PHE A 369 -4.75 -15.73 -17.09
C PHE A 369 -3.86 -16.45 -18.08
N ILE A 370 -4.44 -17.41 -18.79
CA ILE A 370 -3.97 -17.87 -20.10
C ILE A 370 -4.86 -17.20 -21.15
N VAL A 371 -4.27 -16.55 -22.13
CA VAL A 371 -4.97 -15.97 -23.29
C VAL A 371 -4.76 -16.85 -24.50
N LEU A 372 -5.86 -17.24 -25.14
CA LEU A 372 -5.90 -18.10 -26.30
C LEU A 372 -6.29 -17.29 -27.52
N VAL A 373 -5.43 -17.32 -28.55
CA VAL A 373 -5.62 -16.66 -29.83
C VAL A 373 -5.70 -17.74 -30.92
N PRO A 374 -6.90 -18.19 -31.30
CA PRO A 374 -7.09 -19.06 -32.46
C PRO A 374 -6.68 -18.31 -33.74
N LEU A 375 -6.04 -19.01 -34.67
CA LEU A 375 -5.67 -18.46 -35.97
C LEU A 375 -5.63 -19.54 -37.06
N GLU A 376 -5.68 -19.10 -38.32
CA GLU A 376 -5.58 -19.96 -39.50
C GLU A 376 -4.55 -19.39 -40.48
N SER A 377 -3.66 -20.22 -41.01
CA SER A 377 -2.68 -19.85 -42.04
C SER A 377 -2.70 -20.84 -43.21
N GLU A 378 -2.79 -20.33 -44.44
CA GLU A 378 -2.80 -21.18 -45.65
C GLU A 378 -1.45 -21.84 -45.94
N LYS A 379 -0.36 -21.33 -45.33
CA LYS A 379 1.02 -21.83 -45.50
C LYS A 379 1.78 -21.71 -44.19
N ALA A 380 2.76 -22.59 -43.98
CA ALA A 380 3.66 -22.48 -42.85
C ALA A 380 4.38 -21.12 -42.88
N THR A 381 4.41 -20.40 -41.76
CA THR A 381 4.93 -19.04 -41.69
C THR A 381 5.45 -18.69 -40.30
N LYS A 382 6.36 -17.72 -40.24
CA LYS A 382 6.77 -17.10 -38.97
C LYS A 382 5.90 -15.86 -38.75
N LEU A 383 5.15 -15.88 -37.65
CA LEU A 383 4.23 -14.82 -37.23
C LEU A 383 4.87 -14.02 -36.09
N ALA A 384 5.05 -12.72 -36.28
CA ALA A 384 5.27 -11.79 -35.20
C ALA A 384 3.89 -11.33 -34.69
N ILE A 385 3.52 -11.75 -33.49
CA ILE A 385 2.22 -11.46 -32.87
C ILE A 385 2.41 -10.48 -31.71
N GLU A 386 1.58 -9.45 -31.66
CA GLU A 386 1.48 -8.47 -30.60
C GLU A 386 0.18 -8.72 -29.82
N LEU A 387 0.28 -8.90 -28.51
CA LEU A 387 -0.87 -8.96 -27.60
C LEU A 387 -0.80 -7.74 -26.68
N SER A 388 -1.88 -6.96 -26.63
CA SER A 388 -2.01 -5.84 -25.72
C SER A 388 -3.29 -5.90 -24.88
N TYR A 389 -3.19 -5.36 -23.66
CA TYR A 389 -4.25 -5.37 -22.65
C TYR A 389 -4.02 -4.22 -21.66
N GLN A 390 -5.06 -3.89 -20.88
CA GLN A 390 -4.98 -2.95 -19.77
C GLN A 390 -4.87 -3.68 -18.44
N VAL A 391 -4.01 -3.17 -17.56
CA VAL A 391 -3.90 -3.57 -16.14
C VAL A 391 -4.15 -2.35 -15.23
N PRO A 392 -4.91 -2.48 -14.14
CA PRO A 392 -5.02 -1.47 -13.09
C PRO A 392 -3.74 -1.44 -12.25
N ASN A 393 -3.73 -0.71 -11.13
CA ASN A 393 -2.61 -0.63 -10.18
C ASN A 393 -1.28 -0.09 -10.75
N ALA A 394 -1.31 0.50 -11.94
CA ALA A 394 -0.26 1.38 -12.45
C ALA A 394 -0.73 2.84 -12.42
N THR A 395 0.18 3.77 -12.15
CA THR A 395 -0.11 5.21 -12.16
C THR A 395 1.15 6.00 -12.49
N TRP A 396 0.98 7.22 -12.98
CA TRP A 396 2.04 8.20 -13.04
C TRP A 396 1.52 9.58 -12.62
N LYS A 397 2.44 10.42 -12.14
CA LYS A 397 2.20 11.82 -11.78
C LYS A 397 3.38 12.69 -12.26
N PRO A 398 3.15 13.92 -12.73
CA PRO A 398 4.23 14.86 -12.99
C PRO A 398 4.83 15.35 -11.67
N ILE A 399 6.16 15.35 -11.58
CA ILE A 399 6.93 16.03 -10.53
C ILE A 399 8.04 16.82 -11.19
N TYR A 400 8.46 17.90 -10.54
CA TYR A 400 9.38 18.87 -11.13
C TYR A 400 10.56 19.15 -10.22
N ASP A 401 11.70 19.47 -10.81
CA ASP A 401 12.82 20.09 -10.12
C ASP A 401 13.06 21.47 -10.75
N ALA A 402 12.89 22.54 -9.97
CA ALA A 402 13.17 23.91 -10.36
C ALA A 402 14.48 24.37 -9.73
N ARG A 403 15.46 24.75 -10.56
CA ARG A 403 16.80 25.15 -10.13
C ARG A 403 17.10 26.58 -10.57
N VAL A 404 17.58 27.42 -9.65
CA VAL A 404 18.06 28.77 -9.97
C VAL A 404 19.50 28.96 -9.49
N ASN A 405 20.35 29.53 -10.36
CA ASN A 405 21.64 30.11 -9.96
C ASN A 405 21.46 31.61 -9.72
N THR A 406 21.85 32.10 -8.54
CA THR A 406 21.80 33.54 -8.21
C THR A 406 23.01 34.33 -8.73
N GLU A 407 24.12 33.67 -9.08
CA GLU A 407 25.29 34.33 -9.68
C GLU A 407 25.06 34.67 -11.16
N ASP A 408 24.53 33.72 -11.94
CA ASP A 408 24.32 33.84 -13.40
C ASP A 408 23.05 34.63 -13.82
N LYS A 409 22.46 35.41 -12.91
CA LYS A 409 21.33 36.34 -13.16
C LYS A 409 20.11 35.70 -13.86
N SER A 410 19.35 34.93 -13.10
CA SER A 410 18.03 34.40 -13.50
C SER A 410 18.06 33.41 -14.68
N ASP A 411 18.95 32.42 -14.58
CA ASP A 411 18.79 31.14 -15.28
C ASP A 411 17.96 30.20 -14.38
N LEU A 412 16.65 30.10 -14.66
CA LEU A 412 15.74 29.14 -14.02
C LEU A 412 15.53 27.93 -14.92
N LYS A 413 15.99 26.76 -14.47
CA LYS A 413 15.79 25.48 -15.15
C LYS A 413 14.67 24.70 -14.47
N LEU A 414 13.55 24.51 -15.17
CA LEU A 414 12.44 23.66 -14.73
C LEU A 414 12.48 22.32 -15.47
N ALA A 415 13.00 21.29 -14.81
CA ALA A 415 12.98 19.92 -15.31
C ALA A 415 11.67 19.23 -14.88
N GLN A 416 10.99 18.58 -15.83
CA GLN A 416 9.83 17.74 -15.60
C GLN A 416 10.23 16.27 -15.60
N TYR A 417 9.71 15.53 -14.62
CA TYR A 417 9.83 14.09 -14.53
C TYR A 417 8.44 13.45 -14.35
N GLY A 418 8.28 12.25 -14.87
CA GLY A 418 7.20 11.36 -14.46
C GLY A 418 7.67 10.54 -13.27
N SER A 419 6.98 10.65 -12.13
CA SER A 419 7.03 9.59 -11.13
C SER A 419 6.03 8.51 -11.54
N VAL A 420 6.52 7.31 -11.83
CA VAL A 420 5.75 6.13 -12.23
C VAL A 420 5.75 5.13 -11.08
N ARG A 421 4.57 4.59 -10.73
CA ARG A 421 4.41 3.59 -9.69
C ARG A 421 3.49 2.48 -10.18
N GLN A 422 3.88 1.22 -10.04
CA GLN A 422 3.03 0.10 -10.46
C GLN A 422 3.13 -1.16 -9.59
N GLN A 423 1.99 -1.84 -9.43
CA GLN A 423 1.81 -3.10 -8.72
C GLN A 423 0.86 -4.01 -9.53
N THR A 424 1.23 -4.28 -10.78
CA THR A 424 0.40 -5.02 -11.75
C THR A 424 0.54 -6.54 -11.64
N GLY A 425 1.64 -7.02 -11.05
CA GLY A 425 2.10 -8.41 -11.09
C GLY A 425 3.17 -8.67 -12.15
N GLU A 426 3.47 -7.71 -13.04
CA GLU A 426 4.49 -7.81 -14.08
C GLU A 426 5.62 -6.79 -13.85
N ASP A 427 6.88 -7.23 -13.90
CA ASP A 427 8.04 -6.34 -13.92
C ASP A 427 8.28 -5.84 -15.35
N TRP A 428 8.31 -4.52 -15.56
CA TRP A 428 8.62 -3.94 -16.87
C TRP A 428 10.12 -3.75 -16.98
N THR A 429 10.78 -4.50 -17.86
CA THR A 429 12.23 -4.45 -18.07
C THR A 429 12.52 -4.19 -19.55
N GLY A 430 13.35 -3.18 -19.84
CA GLY A 430 13.77 -2.84 -21.20
C GLY A 430 12.69 -2.16 -22.08
N VAL A 431 11.56 -1.75 -21.51
CA VAL A 431 10.36 -1.41 -22.29
C VAL A 431 10.42 -0.01 -22.89
N SER A 432 9.80 0.19 -24.06
CA SER A 432 9.46 1.53 -24.55
C SER A 432 8.30 2.09 -23.74
N LEU A 433 8.56 3.09 -22.90
CA LEU A 433 7.57 3.65 -21.98
C LEU A 433 6.97 4.96 -22.52
N THR A 434 5.65 5.06 -22.49
CA THR A 434 4.93 6.31 -22.77
C THR A 434 4.09 6.69 -21.56
N LEU A 435 4.15 7.94 -21.12
CA LEU A 435 3.27 8.49 -20.09
C LEU A 435 2.15 9.28 -20.78
N SER A 436 0.90 9.05 -20.41
CA SER A 436 -0.26 9.67 -21.08
C SER A 436 -1.21 10.29 -20.07
N THR A 437 -1.63 11.54 -20.31
CA THR A 437 -2.68 12.22 -19.52
C THR A 437 -4.10 11.77 -19.92
N ALA A 438 -4.22 10.90 -20.93
CA ALA A 438 -5.51 10.39 -21.37
C ALA A 438 -6.28 9.67 -20.24
N GLN A 439 -7.60 9.73 -20.33
CA GLN A 439 -8.51 9.00 -19.44
C GLN A 439 -9.38 8.06 -20.29
N PRO A 440 -8.91 6.84 -20.62
CA PRO A 440 -9.59 5.92 -21.55
C PRO A 440 -10.98 5.41 -21.11
N GLN A 441 -11.46 5.86 -19.95
CA GLN A 441 -12.72 5.49 -19.32
C GLN A 441 -13.49 6.74 -18.82
N ARG A 442 -13.12 7.94 -19.25
CA ARG A 442 -13.94 9.14 -18.98
C ARG A 442 -15.22 9.01 -19.81
N GLY A 443 -16.37 9.06 -19.15
CA GLY A 443 -17.67 8.72 -19.75
C GLY A 443 -17.90 9.47 -21.07
N THR A 444 -18.23 8.71 -22.13
CA THR A 444 -18.55 9.24 -23.47
C THR A 444 -19.95 9.84 -23.55
N SER A 445 -20.78 9.63 -22.52
CA SER A 445 -22.09 10.25 -22.34
C SER A 445 -22.00 11.57 -21.58
N LEU A 446 -22.79 12.56 -22.02
CA LEU A 446 -23.09 13.76 -21.25
C LEU A 446 -23.94 13.35 -20.02
N PRO A 447 -23.66 13.82 -18.79
CA PRO A 447 -24.54 13.61 -17.65
C PRO A 447 -25.90 14.29 -17.85
N ASP A 448 -27.00 13.58 -17.58
CA ASP A 448 -28.35 14.11 -17.74
C ASP A 448 -28.61 15.34 -16.86
N LEU A 449 -29.07 16.43 -17.48
CA LEU A 449 -29.53 17.61 -16.76
C LEU A 449 -30.84 17.32 -16.05
N ARG A 450 -30.78 17.18 -14.72
CA ARG A 450 -31.99 17.17 -13.88
C ARG A 450 -32.58 18.57 -13.79
N PRO A 451 -33.91 18.74 -13.87
CA PRO A 451 -34.53 20.05 -13.70
C PRO A 451 -34.23 20.64 -12.31
N MET A 452 -33.69 21.85 -12.28
CA MET A 452 -33.52 22.61 -11.05
C MET A 452 -34.86 23.28 -10.68
N TRP A 453 -35.68 22.56 -9.92
CA TRP A 453 -36.90 23.13 -9.35
C TRP A 453 -36.54 24.18 -8.29
N ILE A 454 -37.02 25.41 -8.49
CA ILE A 454 -37.11 26.41 -7.43
C ILE A 454 -38.47 26.22 -6.78
N ASP A 455 -38.48 25.63 -5.58
CA ASP A 455 -39.67 25.41 -4.78
C ASP A 455 -39.57 26.19 -3.46
N THR A 456 -40.70 26.45 -2.83
CA THR A 456 -40.75 26.98 -1.47
C THR A 456 -40.29 25.92 -0.47
N TYR A 457 -39.56 26.34 0.57
CA TYR A 457 -39.13 25.44 1.64
C TYR A 457 -40.32 25.01 2.52
N GLU A 458 -41.03 23.96 2.10
CA GLU A 458 -41.85 23.17 3.02
C GLU A 458 -40.91 22.29 3.88
N PRO A 459 -40.91 22.42 5.21
CA PRO A 459 -40.14 21.53 6.07
C PRO A 459 -40.73 20.12 6.00
N LEU A 460 -39.95 19.17 5.48
CA LEU A 460 -40.31 17.75 5.38
C LEU A 460 -40.88 17.21 6.70
N LYS A 461 -42.20 16.99 6.73
CA LYS A 461 -42.84 16.21 7.79
C LYS A 461 -42.26 14.80 7.74
N GLN A 462 -41.47 14.45 8.75
CA GLN A 462 -40.83 13.13 8.87
C GLN A 462 -41.88 12.03 9.09
N THR A 463 -42.47 11.55 8.01
CA THR A 463 -43.20 10.28 8.01
C THR A 463 -42.19 9.16 8.25
N LEU A 464 -42.22 8.58 9.45
CA LEU A 464 -41.40 7.43 9.84
C LEU A 464 -41.78 6.19 9.01
N SER A 465 -41.19 6.07 7.83
CA SER A 465 -41.31 4.90 6.98
C SER A 465 -40.50 3.74 7.56
N LEU A 466 -41.19 2.81 8.21
CA LEU A 466 -40.61 1.52 8.62
C LEU A 466 -40.11 0.74 7.37
N PRO A 467 -39.05 -0.06 7.49
CA PRO A 467 -38.49 -0.80 6.35
C PRO A 467 -39.47 -1.85 5.84
N ALA A 468 -39.93 -1.69 4.59
CA ALA A 468 -40.72 -2.69 3.89
C ALA A 468 -39.84 -3.86 3.39
N THR A 469 -40.42 -5.05 3.30
CA THR A 469 -39.71 -6.31 3.06
C THR A 469 -39.31 -6.54 1.59
N PRO A 470 -38.27 -7.36 1.33
CA PRO A 470 -37.86 -7.69 -0.03
C PRO A 470 -38.82 -8.71 -0.68
N ASN A 471 -39.69 -8.24 -1.58
CA ASN A 471 -40.16 -8.99 -2.77
C ASN A 471 -41.13 -8.14 -3.63
N ALA A 472 -40.64 -7.57 -4.72
CA ALA A 472 -41.44 -7.14 -5.88
C ALA A 472 -40.55 -7.19 -7.16
N PRO A 473 -41.08 -7.53 -8.36
CA PRO A 473 -40.23 -7.97 -9.47
C PRO A 473 -39.67 -6.84 -10.35
N GLN A 474 -38.59 -7.15 -11.07
CA GLN A 474 -38.04 -6.33 -12.14
C GLN A 474 -38.86 -6.46 -13.44
N GLY A 475 -38.81 -5.42 -14.29
CA GLY A 475 -39.37 -5.41 -15.65
C GLY A 475 -38.36 -4.83 -16.64
N ASP A 476 -38.33 -5.36 -17.86
CA ASP A 476 -37.18 -5.31 -18.77
C ASP A 476 -37.22 -4.12 -19.76
N PRO A 477 -36.09 -3.47 -20.14
CA PRO A 477 -36.12 -2.22 -20.91
C PRO A 477 -35.49 -2.32 -22.32
N LEU A 478 -36.30 -2.43 -23.40
CA LEU A 478 -35.84 -2.02 -24.74
C LEU A 478 -36.95 -1.72 -25.78
N ALA A 479 -37.39 -0.46 -25.85
CA ALA A 479 -38.08 0.19 -26.98
C ALA A 479 -38.15 1.71 -26.67
N GLU A 480 -37.87 2.67 -27.55
CA GLU A 480 -37.52 2.68 -28.98
C GLU A 480 -36.45 3.76 -29.24
N TRP A 481 -35.69 3.69 -30.35
CA TRP A 481 -35.43 4.84 -31.25
C TRP A 481 -34.67 4.40 -32.52
N ARG A 482 -35.13 4.82 -33.70
CA ARG A 482 -34.45 4.63 -35.01
C ARG A 482 -34.69 5.84 -35.93
N GLY A 483 -33.62 6.53 -36.32
CA GLY A 483 -33.57 7.56 -37.38
C GLY A 483 -32.24 8.32 -37.29
N LYS A 484 -31.29 8.27 -38.25
CA LYS A 484 -31.32 8.70 -39.67
C LYS A 484 -31.52 10.22 -39.84
N THR A 485 -30.72 11.01 -40.58
CA THR A 485 -29.42 10.83 -41.31
C THR A 485 -28.91 12.20 -41.81
N GLU A 486 -27.57 12.43 -41.86
CA GLU A 486 -26.71 13.15 -42.87
C GLU A 486 -27.16 14.44 -43.62
N ALA A 487 -26.31 15.43 -43.97
CA ALA A 487 -24.87 15.75 -43.67
C ALA A 487 -24.54 17.29 -43.76
N LYS A 488 -23.83 17.97 -44.71
CA LYS A 488 -23.16 17.60 -45.99
C LYS A 488 -22.23 18.69 -46.66
N ARG A 489 -20.95 18.83 -46.25
CA ARG A 489 -19.79 19.50 -46.98
C ARG A 489 -19.71 21.06 -46.93
N VAL A 490 -18.60 21.80 -47.22
CA VAL A 490 -17.55 21.78 -48.32
C VAL A 490 -16.20 22.41 -47.84
N LYS A 491 -15.06 21.66 -47.81
CA LYS A 491 -13.82 21.63 -48.68
C LYS A 491 -12.69 22.70 -48.51
N MET A 492 -11.44 22.18 -48.41
CA MET A 492 -10.12 22.66 -48.97
C MET A 492 -9.58 24.04 -48.54
N GLU A 493 -8.27 24.36 -48.58
CA GLU A 493 -7.15 23.89 -49.46
C GLU A 493 -5.79 23.80 -48.71
N GLN A 494 -4.64 23.70 -49.41
CA GLN A 494 -3.28 23.38 -48.87
C GLN A 494 -2.22 24.43 -49.35
N GLU A 495 -0.88 24.40 -49.12
CA GLU A 495 0.09 23.40 -48.63
C GLU A 495 1.46 24.06 -48.22
N GLN A 496 2.51 23.24 -48.00
CA GLN A 496 3.98 23.53 -48.07
C GLN A 496 4.84 23.69 -46.78
N GLN A 497 6.04 23.07 -46.84
CA GLN A 497 7.22 23.18 -45.95
C GLN A 497 8.34 24.02 -46.64
N PRO A 498 9.53 24.24 -46.03
CA PRO A 498 10.65 23.30 -46.24
C PRO A 498 11.60 23.12 -45.02
N GLU A 499 12.70 22.39 -45.23
CA GLU A 499 13.57 21.77 -44.20
C GLU A 499 14.87 22.51 -43.84
N GLU A 500 15.34 22.24 -42.61
CA GLU A 500 16.73 22.04 -42.13
C GLU A 500 17.88 23.05 -42.31
N ARG A 501 18.70 23.11 -41.24
CA ARG A 501 20.18 23.14 -41.30
C ARG A 501 20.81 22.68 -39.98
N GLU A 502 21.99 22.06 -40.08
CA GLU A 502 22.73 21.39 -39.00
C GLU A 502 24.08 22.09 -38.73
N VAL A 503 24.53 22.13 -37.47
CA VAL A 503 25.87 22.58 -37.04
C VAL A 503 26.33 21.77 -35.82
N GLU A 504 27.63 21.48 -35.75
CA GLU A 504 28.27 20.55 -34.79
C GLU A 504 28.36 21.08 -33.33
N GLN A 505 28.71 20.18 -32.40
CA GLN A 505 28.70 20.39 -30.95
C GLN A 505 30.09 20.26 -30.31
N PRO A 506 30.38 20.93 -29.18
CA PRO A 506 31.50 20.60 -28.31
C PRO A 506 31.20 19.40 -27.39
N ASP A 507 32.24 18.85 -26.74
CA ASP A 507 32.16 17.63 -25.91
C ASP A 507 31.11 17.71 -24.78
N GLN A 508 30.34 16.63 -24.61
CA GLN A 508 29.23 16.57 -23.67
C GLN A 508 29.58 15.95 -22.31
N ILE A 509 29.06 16.56 -21.24
CA ILE A 509 28.73 15.87 -19.99
C ILE A 509 27.53 14.94 -20.26
N ALA A 510 27.42 13.79 -19.61
CA ALA A 510 26.29 12.87 -19.83
C ALA A 510 24.93 13.51 -19.44
N VAL A 511 24.09 13.81 -20.43
CA VAL A 511 22.74 14.37 -20.27
C VAL A 511 21.69 13.30 -20.59
N PHE A 512 20.61 13.24 -19.80
CA PHE A 512 19.44 12.43 -20.11
C PHE A 512 18.60 13.09 -21.21
N SER A 513 18.25 12.34 -22.26
CA SER A 513 17.41 12.85 -23.36
C SER A 513 15.98 13.18 -22.90
N PRO A 514 15.35 14.24 -23.44
CA PRO A 514 13.94 14.57 -23.19
C PRO A 514 13.00 13.72 -24.04
N ALA A 515 11.78 13.49 -23.54
CA ALA A 515 10.73 12.73 -24.19
C ALA A 515 10.16 13.45 -25.42
N VAL A 516 9.74 12.68 -26.43
CA VAL A 516 8.95 13.22 -27.54
C VAL A 516 7.52 13.46 -27.05
N ILE A 517 7.07 14.71 -27.11
CA ILE A 517 5.75 15.14 -26.65
C ILE A 517 4.79 15.23 -27.84
N ASN A 518 3.73 14.43 -27.82
CA ASN A 518 2.60 14.56 -28.73
C ASN A 518 1.45 15.30 -28.01
N THR A 519 1.21 16.57 -28.33
CA THR A 519 0.11 17.39 -27.77
C THR A 519 -1.13 17.36 -28.67
N GLY A 520 -2.06 16.43 -28.37
CA GLY A 520 -3.30 16.20 -29.12
C GLY A 520 -4.52 16.91 -28.53
N GLY A 521 -4.48 18.24 -28.37
CA GLY A 521 -5.62 19.11 -27.98
C GLY A 521 -6.13 18.98 -26.54
N PHE A 522 -6.35 17.76 -26.05
CA PHE A 522 -6.81 17.44 -24.68
C PHE A 522 -6.04 16.28 -24.03
N VAL A 523 -5.08 15.70 -24.75
CA VAL A 523 -4.19 14.62 -24.28
C VAL A 523 -2.75 14.97 -24.62
N SER A 524 -1.85 14.73 -23.68
CA SER A 524 -0.41 14.77 -23.87
C SER A 524 0.15 13.37 -23.72
N GLU A 525 0.92 12.92 -24.70
CA GLU A 525 1.70 11.68 -24.61
C GLU A 525 3.19 12.02 -24.60
N TYR A 526 3.89 11.52 -23.58
CA TYR A 526 5.32 11.72 -23.34
C TYR A 526 6.05 10.41 -23.56
N LYS A 527 6.72 10.25 -24.70
CA LYS A 527 7.48 9.04 -25.06
C LYS A 527 8.87 9.11 -24.43
N ILE A 528 9.07 8.40 -23.32
CA ILE A 528 10.33 8.40 -22.58
C ILE A 528 11.45 7.81 -23.47
N PRO A 529 12.61 8.49 -23.61
CA PRO A 529 13.67 7.99 -24.49
C PRO A 529 14.41 6.78 -23.92
N GLY A 530 14.75 5.84 -24.80
CA GLY A 530 15.48 4.63 -24.43
C GLY A 530 14.62 3.58 -23.70
N PRO A 531 15.25 2.46 -23.30
CA PRO A 531 14.59 1.41 -22.53
C PRO A 531 14.38 1.84 -21.08
N ALA A 532 13.15 1.69 -20.57
CA ALA A 532 12.80 1.94 -19.18
C ALA A 532 12.65 0.63 -18.38
N ASN A 533 13.00 0.69 -17.09
CA ASN A 533 12.75 -0.38 -16.11
C ASN A 533 11.81 0.15 -15.01
N VAL A 534 10.74 -0.57 -14.70
CA VAL A 534 9.79 -0.25 -13.61
C VAL A 534 9.35 -1.57 -12.94
N PRO A 535 9.75 -1.85 -11.68
CA PRO A 535 9.41 -3.10 -10.99
C PRO A 535 7.96 -3.14 -10.48
N SER A 536 7.50 -4.34 -10.09
CA SER A 536 6.17 -4.61 -9.52
C SER A 536 6.13 -4.66 -7.99
N ASP A 537 7.02 -3.91 -7.34
CA ASP A 537 7.06 -3.72 -5.89
C ASP A 537 6.22 -2.51 -5.42
N GLY A 538 5.82 -1.60 -6.31
CA GLY A 538 5.14 -0.36 -5.97
C GLY A 538 6.05 0.75 -5.45
N THR A 539 7.34 0.73 -5.78
CA THR A 539 8.24 1.88 -5.67
C THR A 539 7.90 2.97 -6.70
N GLU A 540 8.43 4.19 -6.51
CA GLU A 540 8.31 5.28 -7.47
C GLU A 540 9.57 5.39 -8.35
N SER A 541 9.44 5.11 -9.64
CA SER A 541 10.49 5.34 -10.64
C SER A 541 10.38 6.77 -11.19
N LYS A 542 11.37 7.62 -10.91
CA LYS A 542 11.47 8.99 -11.44
C LYS A 542 12.17 9.00 -12.80
N LEU A 543 11.43 9.29 -13.87
CA LEU A 543 11.92 9.28 -15.26
C LEU A 543 11.89 10.70 -15.83
N LEU A 544 12.96 11.15 -16.49
CA LEU A 544 12.97 12.48 -17.11
C LEU A 544 11.98 12.54 -18.28
N VAL A 545 11.13 13.56 -18.27
CA VAL A 545 10.21 13.89 -19.36
C VAL A 545 10.80 15.02 -20.21
N GLY A 546 11.44 16.02 -19.61
CA GLY A 546 12.15 17.06 -20.35
C GLY A 546 12.39 18.31 -19.52
N ASN A 547 12.72 19.41 -20.19
CA ASN A 547 12.88 20.73 -19.57
C ASN A 547 11.94 21.72 -20.24
N PHE A 548 11.41 22.68 -19.47
CA PHE A 548 10.66 23.81 -20.01
C PHE A 548 11.58 25.01 -20.25
N ASP A 549 11.37 25.71 -21.37
CA ASP A 549 11.94 27.05 -21.58
C ASP A 549 11.09 28.08 -20.82
N ILE A 550 11.74 28.97 -20.07
CA ILE A 550 11.09 29.90 -19.14
C ILE A 550 11.82 31.24 -19.18
N GLU A 551 11.08 32.29 -19.53
CA GLU A 551 11.56 33.66 -19.30
C GLU A 551 11.50 33.95 -17.80
N SER A 552 12.65 34.16 -17.17
CA SER A 552 12.74 34.27 -15.71
C SER A 552 13.43 35.56 -15.28
N LYS A 553 12.94 36.13 -14.17
CA LYS A 553 13.49 37.33 -13.55
C LYS A 553 13.56 37.17 -12.05
N LEU A 554 14.78 37.30 -11.50
CA LEU A 554 15.00 37.35 -10.06
C LEU A 554 14.46 38.66 -9.45
N GLN A 555 13.73 38.53 -8.36
CA GLN A 555 13.10 39.60 -7.59
C GLN A 555 13.15 39.26 -6.10
N ILE A 556 13.05 40.27 -5.23
CA ILE A 556 12.88 40.10 -3.79
C ILE A 556 11.48 40.56 -3.41
N HIS A 557 10.60 39.64 -3.02
CA HIS A 557 9.23 39.97 -2.60
C HIS A 557 9.16 40.14 -1.10
N ILE A 558 8.48 41.22 -0.67
CA ILE A 558 8.33 41.59 0.73
C ILE A 558 6.85 41.87 0.99
N LYS A 559 6.29 41.30 2.07
CA LYS A 559 4.89 41.51 2.50
C LYS A 559 4.86 42.02 3.96
N PRO A 560 5.25 43.29 4.22
CA PRO A 560 5.54 43.81 5.57
C PRO A 560 4.39 43.78 6.59
N GLN A 561 3.17 43.40 6.18
CA GLN A 561 2.02 43.22 7.07
C GLN A 561 1.94 41.79 7.66
N MET A 562 2.57 40.82 7.01
CA MET A 562 2.56 39.40 7.41
C MET A 562 3.84 39.05 8.18
N SER A 563 5.00 39.44 7.65
CA SER A 563 6.29 39.36 8.33
C SER A 563 7.27 40.41 7.79
N THR A 564 8.43 40.56 8.43
CA THR A 564 9.55 41.38 7.94
C THR A 564 10.58 40.55 7.18
N ASP A 565 10.18 39.41 6.62
CA ASP A 565 11.08 38.55 5.85
C ASP A 565 11.07 38.98 4.38
N ALA A 566 12.24 38.99 3.76
CA ALA A 566 12.42 39.24 2.34
C ALA A 566 12.60 37.89 1.63
N TYR A 567 11.75 37.57 0.66
CA TYR A 567 11.77 36.28 -0.04
C TYR A 567 12.42 36.41 -1.42
N LEU A 568 13.33 35.48 -1.74
CA LEU A 568 13.84 35.35 -3.10
C LEU A 568 12.75 34.75 -3.99
N VAL A 569 12.42 35.45 -5.06
CA VAL A 569 11.39 35.01 -6.02
C VAL A 569 11.96 35.01 -7.43
N VAL A 570 11.73 33.94 -8.16
CA VAL A 570 11.83 33.96 -9.63
C VAL A 570 10.43 34.17 -10.18
N HIS A 571 10.19 35.40 -10.64
CA HIS A 571 9.03 35.70 -11.45
C HIS A 571 9.27 35.08 -12.83
N SER A 572 8.38 34.19 -13.26
CA SER A 572 8.62 33.24 -14.35
C SER A 572 7.48 33.29 -15.36
N LYS A 573 7.80 33.26 -16.66
CA LYS A 573 6.81 33.18 -17.74
C LYS A 573 7.09 31.95 -18.61
N LEU A 574 6.08 31.10 -18.76
CA LEU A 574 6.20 29.85 -19.51
C LEU A 574 6.25 30.09 -21.03
N LYS A 575 7.21 29.46 -21.73
CA LYS A 575 7.36 29.55 -23.19
C LYS A 575 6.93 28.28 -23.92
N GLY A 576 6.60 28.44 -25.20
CA GLY A 576 6.23 27.35 -26.10
C GLY A 576 4.83 26.80 -25.84
N ASP A 577 4.38 25.91 -26.72
CA ASP A 577 2.96 25.49 -26.80
C ASP A 577 2.55 24.42 -25.76
N SER A 578 3.46 23.97 -24.90
CA SER A 578 3.21 22.89 -23.93
C SER A 578 2.88 23.43 -22.54
N PRO A 579 1.70 23.11 -21.96
CA PRO A 579 1.37 23.54 -20.60
C PRO A 579 2.14 22.73 -19.54
N VAL A 580 2.47 23.39 -18.43
CA VAL A 580 2.96 22.71 -17.21
C VAL A 580 1.75 22.12 -16.49
N LEU A 581 1.76 20.80 -16.31
CA LEU A 581 0.70 20.07 -15.60
C LEU A 581 0.79 20.26 -14.07
N PRO A 582 -0.34 20.26 -13.34
CA PRO A 582 -0.32 20.36 -11.88
C PRO A 582 0.53 19.25 -11.24
N GLY A 583 1.48 19.62 -10.38
CA GLY A 583 2.39 18.67 -9.76
C GLY A 583 3.30 19.29 -8.69
N GLN A 584 3.97 18.44 -7.92
CA GLN A 584 4.91 18.86 -6.88
C GLN A 584 6.22 19.34 -7.52
N VAL A 585 6.77 20.45 -7.03
CA VAL A 585 8.07 20.99 -7.46
C VAL A 585 9.06 21.03 -6.30
N ASN A 586 10.24 20.44 -6.50
CA ASN A 586 11.40 20.58 -5.64
C ASN A 586 12.13 21.87 -6.03
N LEU A 587 12.51 22.68 -5.04
CA LEU A 587 13.14 23.98 -5.23
C LEU A 587 14.61 23.92 -4.84
N PHE A 588 15.49 24.28 -5.77
CA PHE A 588 16.93 24.36 -5.56
C PHE A 588 17.44 25.77 -5.88
N ARG A 589 18.25 26.31 -4.97
CA ARG A 589 18.93 27.61 -5.09
C ARG A 589 20.42 27.35 -4.93
N ASP A 590 21.22 27.79 -5.90
CA ASP A 590 22.68 27.67 -5.85
C ASP A 590 23.12 26.20 -5.60
N GLU A 591 22.49 25.26 -6.32
CA GLU A 591 22.52 23.79 -6.18
C GLU A 591 22.03 23.20 -4.83
N ALA A 592 21.81 24.01 -3.79
CA ALA A 592 21.23 23.57 -2.52
C ALA A 592 19.71 23.41 -2.60
N TYR A 593 19.17 22.32 -2.05
CA TYR A 593 17.72 22.13 -1.89
C TYR A 593 17.18 23.08 -0.81
N VAL A 594 16.23 23.94 -1.16
CA VAL A 594 15.63 24.95 -0.27
C VAL A 594 14.17 24.67 0.11
N GLY A 595 13.50 23.73 -0.57
CA GLY A 595 12.15 23.30 -0.17
C GLY A 595 11.32 22.67 -1.29
N GLN A 596 10.02 22.58 -1.05
CA GLN A 596 9.04 22.07 -2.01
C GLN A 596 7.84 23.02 -2.10
N SER A 597 7.21 23.03 -3.27
CA SER A 597 5.94 23.72 -3.54
C SER A 597 5.08 22.88 -4.50
N THR A 598 3.95 23.42 -4.92
CA THR A 598 3.07 22.83 -5.93
C THR A 598 2.92 23.81 -7.09
N LEU A 599 3.11 23.32 -8.32
CA LEU A 599 2.75 24.03 -9.54
C LEU A 599 1.27 23.77 -9.86
N PRO A 600 0.48 24.80 -10.23
CA PRO A 600 -0.85 24.63 -10.80
C PRO A 600 -0.74 24.17 -12.27
N LEU A 601 -1.87 24.14 -12.98
CA LEU A 601 -1.85 24.08 -14.45
C LEU A 601 -1.46 25.46 -14.97
N LEU A 602 -0.27 25.60 -15.56
CA LEU A 602 0.16 26.82 -16.25
C LEU A 602 0.06 26.62 -17.76
N ARG A 603 -0.55 27.56 -18.46
CA ARG A 603 -0.63 27.59 -19.93
C ARG A 603 0.63 28.24 -20.54
N PRO A 604 0.87 28.05 -21.85
CA PRO A 604 1.71 28.94 -22.63
C PRO A 604 1.44 30.42 -22.32
N ASP A 605 2.51 31.20 -22.23
CA ASP A 605 2.54 32.62 -21.85
C ASP A 605 2.04 32.97 -20.43
N GLU A 606 1.63 32.01 -19.59
CA GLU A 606 1.15 32.26 -18.22
C GLU A 606 2.33 32.60 -17.27
N GLU A 607 2.18 33.67 -16.49
CA GLU A 607 3.16 34.15 -15.52
C GLU A 607 2.93 33.53 -14.13
N TYR A 608 4.01 33.15 -13.43
CA TYR A 608 3.97 32.52 -12.11
C TYR A 608 5.21 32.84 -11.26
N ASP A 609 5.00 33.07 -9.96
CA ASP A 609 6.07 33.36 -9.00
C ASP A 609 6.53 32.07 -8.28
N LEU A 610 7.83 31.74 -8.38
CA LEU A 610 8.45 30.65 -7.60
C LEU A 610 9.33 31.20 -6.47
N TYR A 611 9.08 30.75 -5.24
CA TYR A 611 9.64 31.30 -4.01
C TYR A 611 10.78 30.43 -3.46
N PHE A 612 12.04 30.87 -3.60
CA PHE A 612 13.27 30.13 -3.26
C PHE A 612 13.79 30.43 -1.84
N GLY A 613 12.87 30.58 -0.89
CA GLY A 613 13.17 30.84 0.52
C GLY A 613 13.42 32.30 0.87
N VAL A 614 13.85 32.54 2.12
CA VAL A 614 14.21 33.87 2.64
C VAL A 614 15.60 34.27 2.14
N ASP A 615 15.84 35.58 2.02
CA ASP A 615 17.10 36.17 1.64
C ASP A 615 17.55 37.22 2.67
N ASP A 616 18.28 36.77 3.70
CA ASP A 616 18.77 37.60 4.82
C ASP A 616 19.68 38.77 4.38
N GLN A 617 20.10 38.79 3.11
CA GLN A 617 20.81 39.91 2.49
C GLN A 617 19.89 41.07 2.07
N VAL A 618 18.57 41.02 2.33
CA VAL A 618 17.69 42.20 2.29
C VAL A 618 17.03 42.40 3.65
N ALA A 619 17.55 43.33 4.44
CA ALA A 619 17.06 43.60 5.79
C ALA A 619 15.85 44.55 5.77
N VAL A 620 14.77 44.15 6.45
CA VAL A 620 13.49 44.88 6.49
C VAL A 620 13.11 45.20 7.94
N LYS A 621 12.55 46.39 8.19
CA LYS A 621 11.95 46.77 9.49
C LYS A 621 10.67 47.59 9.29
N ARG A 622 9.53 47.10 9.79
CA ARG A 622 8.29 47.89 9.86
C ARG A 622 8.28 48.74 11.14
N LYS A 623 7.84 50.00 11.02
CA LYS A 623 7.50 50.91 12.12
C LYS A 623 6.10 51.43 11.91
N VAL A 624 5.29 51.47 12.98
CA VAL A 624 4.04 52.22 13.01
C VAL A 624 4.39 53.62 13.50
N LEU A 625 4.11 54.65 12.69
CA LEU A 625 4.28 56.06 13.11
C LEU A 625 2.98 56.65 13.63
N LYS A 626 1.84 56.14 13.15
CA LYS A 626 0.50 56.57 13.57
C LYS A 626 -0.48 55.41 13.51
N ASP A 627 -1.29 55.26 14.55
CA ASP A 627 -2.49 54.40 14.58
C ASP A 627 -3.49 55.08 15.54
N GLU A 628 -4.28 56.01 15.00
CA GLU A 628 -5.15 56.89 15.79
C GLU A 628 -6.60 56.81 15.32
N SER A 629 -7.52 56.63 16.28
CA SER A 629 -8.95 56.81 16.06
C SER A 629 -9.41 58.15 16.60
N SER A 630 -10.17 58.89 15.79
CA SER A 630 -10.73 60.21 16.11
C SER A 630 -12.20 60.31 15.70
N GLN A 631 -12.83 61.45 15.98
CA GLN A 631 -14.19 61.76 15.54
C GLN A 631 -14.19 63.09 14.78
N ALA A 632 -14.81 63.11 13.60
CA ALA A 632 -14.93 64.30 12.75
C ALA A 632 -16.41 64.57 12.41
N GLY A 633 -16.73 65.80 12.00
CA GLY A 633 -18.09 66.22 11.63
C GLY A 633 -18.77 67.12 12.67
N ILE A 634 -19.72 67.95 12.19
CA ILE A 634 -20.38 69.02 12.97
C ILE A 634 -21.83 68.66 13.34
N ILE A 635 -22.48 67.76 12.59
CA ILE A 635 -23.90 67.42 12.75
C ILE A 635 -24.04 65.94 13.08
N THR A 636 -23.67 65.06 12.15
CA THR A 636 -23.28 63.67 12.46
C THR A 636 -21.79 63.62 12.74
N LYS A 637 -21.39 62.71 13.63
CA LYS A 637 -20.00 62.36 13.84
C LYS A 637 -19.66 61.10 13.05
N ASP A 638 -18.60 61.17 12.28
CA ASP A 638 -17.95 60.01 11.69
C ASP A 638 -16.77 59.59 12.56
N LYS A 639 -16.58 58.28 12.71
CA LYS A 639 -15.34 57.69 13.23
C LYS A 639 -14.30 57.74 12.12
N VAL A 640 -13.08 58.15 12.45
CA VAL A 640 -11.96 58.26 11.51
C VAL A 640 -10.75 57.54 12.09
N LEU A 641 -10.23 56.54 11.38
CA LEU A 641 -9.02 55.79 11.72
C LEU A 641 -7.92 56.14 10.72
N THR A 642 -6.81 56.72 11.19
CA THR A 642 -5.63 57.00 10.36
C THR A 642 -4.46 56.12 10.78
N ARG A 643 -3.87 55.41 9.80
CA ARG A 643 -2.65 54.62 10.01
C ARG A 643 -1.52 55.06 9.09
N ASN A 644 -0.35 55.31 9.67
CA ASN A 644 0.89 55.63 8.95
C ASN A 644 1.98 54.62 9.33
N PHE A 645 2.58 54.00 8.31
CA PHE A 645 3.63 53.01 8.43
C PHE A 645 4.87 53.43 7.67
N VAL A 646 6.03 53.06 8.19
CA VAL A 646 7.32 53.11 7.49
C VAL A 646 7.95 51.74 7.47
N THR A 647 8.20 51.22 6.27
CA THR A 647 8.98 50.01 6.02
C THR A 647 10.38 50.44 5.61
N GLU A 648 11.35 50.30 6.51
CA GLU A 648 12.77 50.56 6.27
C GLU A 648 13.41 49.34 5.61
N LEU A 649 14.04 49.54 4.46
CA LEU A 649 14.69 48.51 3.64
C LEU A 649 16.18 48.79 3.53
N GLN A 650 17.01 47.75 3.58
CA GLN A 650 18.42 47.83 3.26
C GLN A 650 18.88 46.65 2.40
N ASN A 651 19.45 46.94 1.24
CA ASN A 651 20.15 45.94 0.44
C ASN A 651 21.53 45.67 1.07
N LEU A 652 21.79 44.44 1.50
CA LEU A 652 23.09 43.99 2.03
C LEU A 652 23.90 43.19 1.00
N HIS A 653 23.37 42.90 -0.18
CA HIS A 653 24.13 42.26 -1.26
C HIS A 653 25.33 43.11 -1.72
N LYS A 654 26.21 42.47 -2.51
CA LYS A 654 27.26 43.14 -3.29
C LYS A 654 26.75 43.62 -4.66
N THR A 655 25.57 43.15 -5.07
CA THR A 655 24.91 43.41 -6.34
C THR A 655 23.62 44.22 -6.16
N PRO A 656 23.14 44.90 -7.22
CA PRO A 656 21.81 45.51 -7.21
C PRO A 656 20.73 44.43 -7.22
N VAL A 657 19.60 44.69 -6.55
CA VAL A 657 18.44 43.78 -6.49
C VAL A 657 17.15 44.50 -6.87
N ASP A 658 16.22 43.81 -7.53
CA ASP A 658 14.88 44.33 -7.81
C ASP A 658 13.92 43.93 -6.68
N ILE A 659 13.42 44.92 -5.96
CA ILE A 659 12.49 44.76 -4.83
C ILE A 659 11.05 44.90 -5.32
N VAL A 660 10.18 44.07 -4.77
CA VAL A 660 8.71 44.12 -4.91
C VAL A 660 8.10 44.15 -3.51
N VAL A 661 7.45 45.25 -3.14
CA VAL A 661 6.74 45.38 -1.85
C VAL A 661 5.24 45.34 -2.10
N LYS A 662 4.55 44.39 -1.47
CA LYS A 662 3.10 44.21 -1.57
C LYS A 662 2.45 44.43 -0.19
N GLU A 663 1.59 45.44 -0.06
CA GLU A 663 0.78 45.72 1.14
C GLU A 663 -0.67 46.03 0.76
N THR A 664 -1.64 45.65 1.60
CA THR A 664 -3.07 45.92 1.40
C THR A 664 -3.56 47.09 2.25
N ILE A 665 -4.56 47.81 1.74
CA ILE A 665 -5.39 48.74 2.52
C ILE A 665 -6.82 48.19 2.65
N PRO A 666 -7.60 48.62 3.67
CA PRO A 666 -9.00 48.26 3.78
C PRO A 666 -9.79 48.60 2.51
N SER A 667 -10.62 47.68 2.03
CA SER A 667 -11.48 47.89 0.85
C SER A 667 -12.95 47.93 1.26
N PRO A 668 -13.66 49.05 1.04
CA PRO A 668 -15.03 49.18 1.50
C PRO A 668 -16.00 48.33 0.66
N ARG A 669 -16.90 47.62 1.35
CA ARG A 669 -18.05 46.91 0.73
C ARG A 669 -19.38 47.66 0.88
N ASN A 670 -19.34 48.87 1.43
CA ASN A 670 -20.49 49.71 1.68
C ASN A 670 -20.11 51.16 1.36
N GLU A 671 -20.94 51.84 0.56
CA GLU A 671 -20.69 53.20 0.05
C GLU A 671 -20.56 54.27 1.15
N ARG A 672 -21.01 53.98 2.39
CA ARG A 672 -20.82 54.89 3.54
C ARG A 672 -19.49 54.71 4.27
N ILE A 673 -18.67 53.73 3.89
CA ILE A 673 -17.30 53.57 4.41
C ILE A 673 -16.34 54.09 3.34
N HIS A 674 -15.61 55.16 3.66
CA HIS A 674 -14.66 55.78 2.75
C HIS A 674 -13.23 55.39 3.15
N VAL A 675 -12.35 55.18 2.17
CA VAL A 675 -10.94 54.84 2.39
C VAL A 675 -10.07 55.67 1.44
N ASP A 676 -9.19 56.46 2.01
CA ASP A 676 -8.33 57.39 1.29
C ASP A 676 -6.85 57.10 1.57
N ILE A 677 -6.04 57.05 0.50
CA ILE A 677 -4.57 57.01 0.59
C ILE A 677 -4.07 58.46 0.64
N ALA A 678 -3.31 58.82 1.66
CA ALA A 678 -2.65 60.12 1.72
C ALA A 678 -1.45 60.13 0.75
N LYS A 679 -1.70 60.57 -0.49
CA LYS A 679 -0.73 60.50 -1.60
C LYS A 679 0.53 61.33 -1.41
N ASP A 680 0.46 62.39 -0.60
CA ASP A 680 1.58 63.28 -0.32
C ASP A 680 2.57 62.71 0.72
N THR A 681 2.11 61.78 1.56
CA THR A 681 2.91 61.12 2.62
C THR A 681 3.24 59.66 2.31
N THR A 682 2.43 58.99 1.49
CA THR A 682 2.68 57.65 0.93
C THR A 682 3.76 57.71 -0.17
N THR A 683 4.62 56.69 -0.24
CA THR A 683 5.65 56.61 -1.30
C THR A 683 4.98 56.48 -2.69
N PRO A 684 5.31 57.33 -3.67
CA PRO A 684 4.73 57.24 -5.01
C PRO A 684 5.23 56.02 -5.80
N GLY A 685 4.56 55.71 -6.91
CA GLY A 685 4.97 54.63 -7.82
C GLY A 685 4.40 53.25 -7.49
N TYR A 686 3.33 53.16 -6.70
CA TYR A 686 2.56 51.92 -6.54
C TYR A 686 1.59 51.71 -7.70
N VAL A 687 1.37 50.45 -8.06
CA VAL A 687 0.15 49.99 -8.75
C VAL A 687 -0.90 49.69 -7.69
N ALA A 688 -2.10 50.24 -7.83
CA ALA A 688 -3.24 49.96 -6.96
C ALA A 688 -4.17 48.90 -7.58
N ASP A 689 -4.87 48.16 -6.72
CA ASP A 689 -5.66 46.97 -7.09
C ASP A 689 -4.85 45.93 -7.88
N ALA A 690 -3.56 45.81 -7.55
CA ALA A 690 -2.62 44.91 -8.20
C ALA A 690 -3.08 43.44 -8.10
N ASP A 691 -2.62 42.59 -9.02
CA ASP A 691 -2.98 41.16 -9.10
C ASP A 691 -4.51 40.90 -9.18
N ASN A 692 -5.31 41.92 -9.56
CA ASN A 692 -6.78 41.99 -9.46
C ASN A 692 -7.34 41.92 -8.02
N ILE A 693 -6.51 42.14 -6.99
CA ILE A 693 -6.88 42.10 -5.58
C ILE A 693 -7.21 43.52 -5.10
N LYS A 694 -8.48 43.78 -4.78
CA LYS A 694 -8.95 45.08 -4.29
C LYS A 694 -8.19 45.51 -3.04
N GLY A 695 -7.68 46.74 -3.06
CA GLY A 695 -6.88 47.34 -2.00
C GLY A 695 -5.41 46.89 -1.97
N LEU A 696 -4.94 46.03 -2.88
CA LEU A 696 -3.52 45.66 -2.96
C LEU A 696 -2.70 46.77 -3.62
N LEU A 697 -1.69 47.26 -2.90
CA LEU A 697 -0.70 48.21 -3.39
C LEU A 697 0.62 47.46 -3.63
N ASN A 698 1.16 47.61 -4.84
CA ASN A 698 2.39 46.96 -5.27
C ASN A 698 3.42 48.01 -5.74
N TRP A 699 4.54 48.14 -5.02
CA TRP A 699 5.68 48.96 -5.43
C TRP A 699 6.80 48.06 -5.97
N GLN A 700 7.26 48.33 -7.20
CA GLN A 700 8.44 47.67 -7.76
C GLN A 700 9.55 48.70 -8.00
N PHE A 701 10.76 48.41 -7.53
CA PHE A 701 11.94 49.26 -7.75
C PHE A 701 13.24 48.51 -7.55
N LYS A 702 14.29 48.93 -8.27
CA LYS A 702 15.66 48.51 -8.04
C LYS A 702 16.24 49.16 -6.77
N MET A 703 17.12 48.45 -6.07
CA MET A 703 17.99 48.97 -5.01
C MET A 703 19.45 48.61 -5.30
N GLU A 704 20.34 49.60 -5.23
CA GLU A 704 21.77 49.43 -5.45
C GLU A 704 22.48 48.78 -4.23
N PRO A 705 23.72 48.27 -4.37
CA PRO A 705 24.46 47.66 -3.26
C PRO A 705 24.59 48.61 -2.06
N LYS A 706 24.25 48.12 -0.86
CA LYS A 706 24.26 48.88 0.41
C LYS A 706 23.27 50.05 0.49
N GLU A 707 22.37 50.23 -0.48
CA GLU A 707 21.31 51.24 -0.44
C GLU A 707 20.37 51.03 0.76
N LYS A 708 19.91 52.13 1.35
CA LYS A 708 18.82 52.18 2.34
C LYS A 708 17.66 52.99 1.80
N LYS A 709 16.44 52.48 1.95
CA LYS A 709 15.23 53.09 1.40
C LYS A 709 14.06 52.95 2.36
N ASN A 710 13.34 54.03 2.60
CA ASN A 710 12.16 54.03 3.48
C ASN A 710 10.90 54.15 2.63
N LEU A 711 10.12 53.07 2.56
CA LEU A 711 8.78 53.06 1.97
C LEU A 711 7.78 53.52 3.02
N LYS A 712 6.88 54.43 2.64
CA LYS A 712 5.81 54.97 3.49
C LYS A 712 4.46 54.54 2.96
N LEU A 713 3.55 54.15 3.84
CA LEU A 713 2.14 53.90 3.53
C LEU A 713 1.28 54.63 4.58
N ASP A 714 0.43 55.54 4.11
CA ASP A 714 -0.42 56.38 4.93
C ASP A 714 -1.85 56.37 4.38
N TRP A 715 -2.80 55.90 5.17
CA TRP A 715 -4.20 55.81 4.78
C TRP A 715 -5.14 56.14 5.94
N THR A 716 -6.34 56.57 5.57
CA THR A 716 -7.44 56.88 6.50
C THR A 716 -8.72 56.17 6.07
N VAL A 717 -9.45 55.63 7.04
CA VAL A 717 -10.79 55.05 6.88
C VAL A 717 -11.78 55.91 7.67
N SER A 718 -12.90 56.30 7.07
CA SER A 718 -13.98 57.01 7.77
C SER A 718 -15.33 56.32 7.59
N TRP A 719 -16.14 56.33 8.65
CA TRP A 719 -17.47 55.72 8.65
C TRP A 719 -18.41 56.36 9.70
N PRO A 720 -19.75 56.32 9.49
CA PRO A 720 -20.72 56.84 10.45
C PRO A 720 -20.55 56.24 11.86
N SER A 721 -20.66 57.07 12.90
CA SER A 721 -20.39 56.60 14.27
C SER A 721 -21.37 55.55 14.80
N ASP A 722 -22.57 55.44 14.22
CA ASP A 722 -23.57 54.38 14.47
C ASP A 722 -23.21 53.03 13.85
N PHE A 723 -22.30 52.99 12.86
CA PHE A 723 -21.88 51.73 12.23
C PHE A 723 -20.93 50.92 13.13
N VAL A 724 -21.20 49.61 13.19
CA VAL A 724 -20.28 48.58 13.66
C VAL A 724 -19.50 48.06 12.46
N VAL A 725 -18.19 48.32 12.42
CA VAL A 725 -17.28 47.88 11.36
C VAL A 725 -16.35 46.80 11.91
N THR A 726 -16.05 45.79 11.09
CA THR A 726 -15.20 44.65 11.44
C THR A 726 -14.12 44.46 10.38
N GLY A 727 -12.92 44.02 10.78
CA GLY A 727 -11.79 43.79 9.86
C GLY A 727 -10.91 45.03 9.61
N LEU A 728 -10.81 45.94 10.58
CA LEU A 728 -9.85 47.06 10.65
C LEU A 728 -8.83 46.82 11.75
#